data_AF-A0A6P8HJZ5-F1
#
_entry.id   AF-A0A6P8HJZ5-F1
#
_cell.length_a   1.000
_cell.length_b   1.000
_cell.length_c   1.000
_cell.angle_alpha   90.00
_cell.angle_beta   90.00
_cell.angle_gamma   90.00
#
_symmetry.space_group_name_H-M   'P 1'
#
loop_
_entity.id
_entity.type
_entity.pdbx_description
1 polymer ?
#
loop_
_entity_poly.entity_id
_entity_poly.type
_entity_poly.pdbx_seq_one_letter_code
_entity_poly.pdbx_strand_id
1 'polypeptide(L)'
;MSSLEENSRLSPRQEFDVCEELRKWAVEEMRFRPQGKHVNTSLPTSQDLKMLSRGSMVNVWEFVVKHVKSAQNAQKIRGNLKLQQLLHDNHAKKSKLSKPGEREELQSEFEKVTRELADIRGRVNHIQKEIKHLEKEILITEQAYSSAARDISDLQKRSSLLSAHSKQCTNIIQAYKELTTQLKNRLDNHRNLERKSAGETTYYTVQRDNTRSDLLSTPARLGDRSSASVLESSCTRTVREACESIGSYLKAICVSEVDQNEHPEAAQPASKAQLWSAIEVIINQNPSQDILLSLVVTTQDSATSLKELTEKINLKQDAEELKFEYEKGGKLTDTSQPPTLLQSVHQLIEEGQAQHFQRFLDAERAMNASWKARKELQALNHQMEDRLDSRYRGLPGSVELAKSLYHCELELAASKASLSYIKTAIQDLEQTRHERLLALETIQHKHNKIEDFEKLAKSKQSIIQALVKQNFAAMTRLEKQKLELLHYMQNKVCTHQAHVAAMAIRLQKAVSCDVDKFAAVPMTRLLHLSMESGQRIPMDDLSIYRLEDLQSRSGGEPIGQILDKLDFPSYKAPEELLSATVELRNLMEDTAVLVNSRQQDIIEQNETSSADRIVSHLNTLRHEVSQQDNHELNHVLPHVQDGLGKATKALSKCIAVKDSANVWWEQPAQYVVPWVKVSDMNTRQWLDQWTLNATRLRQLQMQH
;
A
#
# COMPACT_ATOMS: atom_id res chain seq x y z
N MET A 1 30.08 68.12 73.11
CA MET A 1 29.84 68.04 74.57
C MET A 1 30.20 66.64 74.98
N SER A 2 31.38 66.44 75.56
CA SER A 2 31.61 66.61 77.00
C SER A 2 30.93 65.48 77.76
N SER A 3 31.53 64.80 78.72
CA SER A 3 32.85 64.77 79.33
C SER A 3 32.69 63.70 80.42
N LEU A 4 33.81 63.32 81.05
CA LEU A 4 33.90 62.64 82.34
C LEU A 4 33.75 61.12 82.23
N GLU A 5 34.85 60.39 82.06
CA GLU A 5 35.97 60.25 83.01
C GLU A 5 35.54 59.85 84.42
N GLU A 6 36.15 58.74 84.84
CA GLU A 6 36.92 58.63 86.07
C GLU A 6 36.41 57.73 87.20
N ASN A 7 37.30 56.78 87.48
CA ASN A 7 37.76 56.32 88.79
C ASN A 7 37.04 55.10 89.42
N SER A 8 37.73 54.05 89.88
CA SER A 8 39.18 53.78 89.93
C SER A 8 39.49 52.39 90.52
N ARG A 9 40.74 51.92 90.28
CA ARG A 9 41.58 51.01 91.08
C ARG A 9 41.42 49.48 90.95
N LEU A 10 42.29 48.89 90.11
CA LEU A 10 42.83 47.54 90.33
C LEU A 10 44.36 47.63 90.45
N SER A 11 44.89 47.10 91.56
CA SER A 11 46.32 46.95 91.84
C SER A 11 46.96 45.84 91.00
N PRO A 12 48.29 45.86 90.79
CA PRO A 12 48.97 45.08 89.77
C PRO A 12 49.05 43.60 90.15
N ARG A 13 48.45 42.73 89.33
CA ARG A 13 48.62 41.27 89.45
C ARG A 13 50.02 40.89 88.98
N GLN A 14 50.70 40.14 89.83
CA GLN A 14 51.94 39.42 89.57
C GLN A 14 51.86 38.70 88.22
N GLU A 15 52.82 38.94 87.33
CA GLU A 15 53.05 38.11 86.15
C GLU A 15 53.40 36.70 86.62
N PHE A 16 52.46 35.77 86.51
CA PHE A 16 52.67 34.34 86.76
C PHE A 16 53.52 33.78 85.62
N ASP A 17 54.75 33.34 85.91
CA ASP A 17 55.61 32.74 84.88
C ASP A 17 55.18 31.28 84.61
N VAL A 18 54.26 31.12 83.66
CA VAL A 18 53.73 29.83 83.20
C VAL A 18 54.85 28.86 82.77
N CYS A 19 56.05 29.35 82.43
CA CYS A 19 57.21 28.51 82.10
C CYS A 19 57.70 27.67 83.29
N GLU A 20 57.76 28.29 84.47
CA GLU A 20 58.23 27.61 85.69
C GLU A 20 57.19 26.61 86.20
N GLU A 21 55.91 26.95 86.12
CA GLU A 21 54.84 26.02 86.49
C GLU A 21 54.71 24.84 85.51
N LEU A 22 54.90 25.06 84.21
CA LEU A 22 54.90 23.99 83.21
C LEU A 22 56.06 23.02 83.45
N ARG A 23 57.25 23.55 83.78
CA ARG A 23 58.40 22.72 84.15
C ARG A 23 58.12 21.90 85.41
N LYS A 24 57.58 22.54 86.44
CA LYS A 24 57.21 21.88 87.71
C LYS A 24 56.16 20.80 87.48
N TRP A 25 55.14 21.09 86.69
CA TRP A 25 54.10 20.13 86.30
C TRP A 25 54.67 18.95 85.51
N ALA A 26 55.55 19.17 84.53
CA ALA A 26 56.14 18.09 83.75
C ALA A 26 57.04 17.18 84.61
N VAL A 27 57.87 17.75 85.48
CA VAL A 27 58.87 17.01 86.28
C VAL A 27 58.28 16.40 87.54
N GLU A 28 57.49 17.14 88.31
CA GLU A 28 56.99 16.70 89.61
C GLU A 28 55.64 15.99 89.50
N GLU A 29 54.68 16.55 88.74
CA GLU A 29 53.33 15.99 88.61
C GLU A 29 53.31 14.84 87.59
N MET A 30 53.87 15.03 86.39
CA MET A 30 53.85 14.02 85.31
C MET A 30 55.05 13.08 85.33
N ARG A 31 56.06 13.33 86.20
CA ARG A 31 57.31 12.55 86.30
C ARG A 31 57.97 12.30 84.94
N PHE A 32 57.97 13.31 84.08
CA PHE A 32 58.53 13.22 82.75
C PHE A 32 60.03 12.91 82.81
N ARG A 33 60.45 11.86 82.08
CA ARG A 33 61.85 11.50 81.88
C ARG A 33 62.11 11.40 80.38
N PRO A 34 63.23 11.95 79.86
CA PRO A 34 63.59 11.78 78.45
C PRO A 34 63.71 10.29 78.07
N GLN A 35 63.12 9.88 76.95
CA GLN A 35 63.16 8.50 76.44
C GLN A 35 63.80 8.43 75.05
N GLY A 36 64.33 7.26 74.66
CA GLY A 36 64.93 7.03 73.34
C GLY A 36 66.34 7.63 73.18
N LYS A 37 66.62 8.26 72.02
CA LYS A 37 67.96 8.83 71.70
C LYS A 37 68.40 9.98 72.62
N HIS A 38 67.53 10.42 73.54
CA HIS A 38 67.73 11.56 74.44
C HIS A 38 67.77 11.15 75.93
N VAL A 39 68.00 9.87 76.25
CA VAL A 39 68.01 9.35 77.65
C VAL A 39 69.06 10.03 78.55
N ASN A 40 70.12 10.62 77.99
CA ASN A 40 71.20 11.30 78.73
C ASN A 40 71.23 12.83 78.53
N THR A 41 70.21 13.44 77.92
CA THR A 41 70.15 14.91 77.80
C THR A 41 69.57 15.54 79.06
N SER A 42 70.10 16.70 79.45
CA SER A 42 69.56 17.52 80.54
C SER A 42 68.09 17.87 80.29
N LEU A 43 67.28 17.91 81.36
CA LEU A 43 65.88 18.31 81.25
C LEU A 43 65.77 19.74 80.70
N PRO A 44 64.72 20.06 79.91
CA PRO A 44 64.52 21.40 79.35
C PRO A 44 64.52 22.49 80.44
N THR A 45 65.28 23.55 80.20
CA THR A 45 65.39 24.71 81.10
C THR A 45 64.15 25.60 80.94
N SER A 46 63.83 26.45 81.93
CA SER A 46 62.67 27.36 81.84
C SER A 46 62.78 28.35 80.67
N GLN A 47 63.99 28.65 80.20
CA GLN A 47 64.22 29.42 78.97
C GLN A 47 63.82 28.65 77.69
N ASP A 48 63.98 27.33 77.65
CA ASP A 48 63.62 26.50 76.48
C ASP A 48 62.09 26.38 76.35
N LEU A 49 61.39 26.36 77.48
CA LEU A 49 59.92 26.32 77.54
C LEU A 49 59.26 27.69 77.28
N LYS A 50 60.04 28.78 77.29
CA LYS A 50 59.55 30.16 77.08
C LYS A 50 58.96 30.40 75.70
N MET A 51 59.31 29.57 74.71
CA MET A 51 58.71 29.61 73.38
C MET A 51 57.33 28.97 73.31
N LEU A 52 57.02 28.02 74.20
CA LEU A 52 55.74 27.29 74.24
C LEU A 52 54.66 28.06 75.02
N SER A 53 55.08 28.90 75.96
CA SER A 53 54.25 29.75 76.81
C SER A 53 54.11 31.19 76.27
N ARG A 54 54.04 31.37 74.95
CA ARG A 54 53.80 32.66 74.30
C ARG A 54 52.51 32.65 73.47
N GLY A 55 51.80 33.77 73.47
CA GLY A 55 50.58 33.96 72.68
C GLY A 55 49.37 33.19 73.23
N SER A 56 48.46 32.77 72.35
CA SER A 56 47.22 32.04 72.73
C SER A 56 47.46 30.71 73.44
N MET A 57 48.69 30.17 73.37
CA MET A 57 49.09 28.95 74.08
C MET A 57 49.28 29.12 75.58
N VAL A 58 49.42 30.35 76.11
CA VAL A 58 49.51 30.59 77.56
C VAL A 58 48.28 30.06 78.29
N ASN A 59 47.08 30.41 77.82
CA ASN A 59 45.82 29.97 78.42
C ASN A 59 45.63 28.44 78.32
N VAL A 60 46.17 27.82 77.26
CA VAL A 60 46.13 26.36 77.07
C VAL A 60 47.04 25.68 78.08
N TRP A 61 48.26 26.17 78.27
CA TRP A 61 49.20 25.60 79.24
C TRP A 61 48.79 25.88 80.68
N GLU A 62 48.20 27.04 80.99
CA GLU A 62 47.55 27.30 82.28
C GLU A 62 46.41 26.30 82.54
N PHE A 63 45.60 26.01 81.52
CA PHE A 63 44.54 25.01 81.64
C PHE A 63 45.11 23.61 81.89
N VAL A 64 46.17 23.21 81.16
CA VAL A 64 46.79 21.88 81.28
C VAL A 64 47.45 21.71 82.66
N VAL A 65 48.25 22.67 83.11
CA VAL A 65 48.91 22.61 84.43
C VAL A 65 47.88 22.51 85.57
N LYS A 66 46.74 23.20 85.41
CA LYS A 66 45.67 23.23 86.41
C LYS A 66 44.81 21.97 86.41
N HIS A 67 44.43 21.43 85.25
CA HIS A 67 43.40 20.38 85.15
C HIS A 67 43.93 18.99 84.82
N VAL A 68 45.14 18.88 84.27
CA VAL A 68 45.75 17.58 83.96
C VAL A 68 46.64 17.19 85.14
N LYS A 69 46.35 16.04 85.76
CA LYS A 69 47.09 15.48 86.90
C LYS A 69 47.49 14.05 86.57
N SER A 70 48.52 13.51 87.23
CA SER A 70 48.95 12.12 86.98
C SER A 70 47.85 11.11 87.32
N ALA A 71 47.89 9.94 86.67
CA ALA A 71 46.90 8.88 86.91
C ALA A 71 46.82 8.48 88.40
N GLN A 72 47.95 8.47 89.12
CA GLN A 72 47.98 8.20 90.57
C GLN A 72 47.29 9.31 91.38
N ASN A 73 47.49 10.58 91.02
CA ASN A 73 46.88 11.70 91.72
C ASN A 73 45.38 11.81 91.38
N ALA A 74 44.99 11.54 90.14
CA ALA A 74 43.59 11.40 89.72
C ALA A 74 42.89 10.24 90.44
N GLN A 75 43.58 9.10 90.64
CA GLN A 75 43.06 7.97 91.41
C GLN A 75 42.92 8.31 92.90
N LYS A 76 43.83 9.10 93.47
CA LYS A 76 43.74 9.62 94.84
C LYS A 76 42.60 10.64 95.00
N ILE A 77 42.41 11.54 94.04
CA ILE A 77 41.28 12.49 94.01
C ILE A 77 39.97 11.74 93.84
N ARG A 78 39.90 10.75 92.96
CA ARG A 78 38.72 9.89 92.78
C ARG A 78 38.44 9.04 94.04
N GLY A 79 39.49 8.55 94.69
CA GLY A 79 39.41 7.86 95.99
C GLY A 79 38.89 8.79 97.09
N ASN A 80 39.40 10.01 97.18
CA ASN A 80 38.99 11.01 98.16
C ASN A 80 37.55 11.51 97.89
N LEU A 81 37.16 11.72 96.64
CA LEU A 81 35.78 12.06 96.26
C LEU A 81 34.82 10.90 96.60
N LYS A 82 35.24 9.65 96.39
CA LYS A 82 34.46 8.47 96.79
C LYS A 82 34.38 8.34 98.31
N LEU A 83 35.43 8.70 99.03
CA LEU A 83 35.45 8.81 100.50
C LEU A 83 34.55 9.95 100.99
N GLN A 84 34.50 11.08 100.28
CA GLN A 84 33.63 12.22 100.61
C GLN A 84 32.16 11.91 100.31
N GLN A 85 31.86 11.17 99.24
CA GLN A 85 30.52 10.62 98.99
C GLN A 85 30.12 9.61 100.05
N LEU A 86 31.01 8.69 100.46
CA LEU A 86 30.73 7.74 101.55
C LEU A 86 30.58 8.43 102.91
N LEU A 87 31.29 9.54 103.15
CA LEU A 87 31.10 10.37 104.34
C LEU A 87 29.78 11.15 104.28
N HIS A 88 29.39 11.72 103.14
CA HIS A 88 28.07 12.34 102.96
C HIS A 88 26.92 11.34 103.09
N ASP A 89 27.06 10.13 102.55
CA ASP A 89 26.05 9.06 102.69
C ASP A 89 25.97 8.51 104.13
N ASN A 90 27.06 8.54 104.88
CA ASN A 90 27.07 8.18 106.31
C ASN A 90 26.58 9.31 107.22
N HIS A 91 26.73 10.58 106.83
CA HIS A 91 26.13 11.73 107.52
C HIS A 91 24.63 11.89 107.18
N ALA A 92 24.17 11.50 105.99
CA ALA A 92 22.75 11.47 105.63
C ALA A 92 21.96 10.30 106.29
N LYS A 93 22.64 9.27 106.79
CA LYS A 93 22.03 8.15 107.53
C LYS A 93 22.00 8.32 109.05
N LYS A 94 22.47 9.48 109.56
CA LYS A 94 22.31 9.93 110.96
C LYS A 94 21.64 11.31 111.04
N SER A 95 20.48 11.43 110.41
CA SER A 95 19.46 12.43 110.77
C SER A 95 18.09 11.77 110.66
N LYS A 96 17.74 10.99 111.68
CA LYS A 96 16.37 10.53 111.91
C LYS A 96 15.62 11.65 112.61
N LEU A 97 14.97 12.53 111.84
CA LEU A 97 13.73 13.19 112.27
C LEU A 97 13.01 13.84 111.07
N SER A 98 12.32 13.04 110.25
CA SER A 98 11.27 13.56 109.36
C SER A 98 10.03 12.70 109.46
N LYS A 99 8.88 13.38 109.52
CA LYS A 99 7.56 12.88 109.89
C LYS A 99 6.97 11.96 108.81
N PRO A 100 6.12 10.98 109.18
CA PRO A 100 5.57 9.98 108.26
C PRO A 100 4.56 10.50 107.21
N GLY A 101 4.08 11.76 107.31
CA GLY A 101 3.06 12.29 106.38
C GLY A 101 3.58 12.74 105.01
N GLU A 102 4.77 13.35 104.93
CA GLU A 102 5.31 13.90 103.67
C GLU A 102 5.79 12.80 102.70
N ARG A 103 6.05 11.59 103.20
CA ARG A 103 6.51 10.45 102.39
C ARG A 103 5.36 9.80 101.62
N GLU A 104 4.17 9.77 102.21
CA GLU A 104 2.95 9.29 101.54
C GLU A 104 2.47 10.31 100.49
N GLU A 105 2.60 11.61 100.76
CA GLU A 105 2.29 12.67 99.78
C GLU A 105 3.22 12.63 98.56
N LEU A 106 4.54 12.52 98.77
CA LEU A 106 5.51 12.40 97.67
C LEU A 106 5.39 11.08 96.91
N GLN A 107 5.01 9.97 97.57
CA GLN A 107 4.73 8.70 96.90
C GLN A 107 3.46 8.80 96.04
N SER A 108 2.40 9.43 96.57
CA SER A 108 1.17 9.70 95.82
C SER A 108 1.41 10.61 94.61
N GLU A 109 2.22 11.65 94.75
CA GLU A 109 2.64 12.50 93.62
C GLU A 109 3.49 11.74 92.60
N PHE A 110 4.44 10.91 93.04
CA PHE A 110 5.25 10.08 92.13
C PHE A 110 4.39 9.08 91.36
N GLU A 111 3.44 8.42 92.01
CA GLU A 111 2.49 7.52 91.35
C GLU A 111 1.55 8.26 90.38
N LYS A 112 1.19 9.51 90.69
CA LYS A 112 0.39 10.36 89.80
C LYS A 112 1.18 10.78 88.56
N VAL A 113 2.41 11.28 88.73
CA VAL A 113 3.29 11.65 87.61
C VAL A 113 3.66 10.43 86.77
N THR A 114 3.88 9.27 87.37
CA THR A 114 4.15 8.02 86.63
C THR A 114 2.95 7.59 85.79
N ARG A 115 1.73 7.74 86.30
CA ARG A 115 0.49 7.51 85.54
C ARG A 115 0.32 8.52 84.40
N GLU A 116 0.57 9.80 84.64
CA GLU A 116 0.51 10.85 83.62
C GLU A 116 1.57 10.62 82.53
N LEU A 117 2.79 10.23 82.89
CA LEU A 117 3.85 9.88 81.93
C LEU A 117 3.50 8.63 81.11
N ALA A 118 2.91 7.61 81.73
CA ALA A 118 2.43 6.42 81.03
C ALA A 118 1.30 6.76 80.04
N ASP A 119 0.36 7.63 80.42
CA ASP A 119 -0.71 8.12 79.55
C ASP A 119 -0.16 8.93 78.38
N ILE A 120 0.74 9.89 78.63
CA ILE A 120 1.41 10.67 77.59
C ILE A 120 2.19 9.77 76.63
N ARG A 121 2.94 8.77 77.15
CA ARG A 121 3.65 7.79 76.31
C ARG A 121 2.69 6.96 75.46
N GLY A 122 1.54 6.57 76.03
CA GLY A 122 0.46 5.90 75.28
C GLY A 122 -0.07 6.76 74.14
N ARG A 123 -0.34 8.06 74.40
CA ARG A 123 -0.79 9.03 73.40
C ARG A 123 0.25 9.30 72.31
N VAL A 124 1.53 9.43 72.67
CA VAL A 124 2.63 9.60 71.71
C VAL A 124 2.75 8.37 70.81
N ASN A 125 2.69 7.16 71.37
CA ASN A 125 2.70 5.92 70.59
C ASN A 125 1.49 5.81 69.66
N HIS A 126 0.31 6.25 70.11
CA HIS A 126 -0.90 6.28 69.29
C HIS A 126 -0.76 7.26 68.12
N ILE A 127 -0.33 8.50 68.38
CA ILE A 127 -0.08 9.51 67.35
C ILE A 127 0.99 9.04 66.36
N GLN A 128 2.08 8.40 66.81
CA GLN A 128 3.08 7.84 65.92
C GLN A 128 2.53 6.73 65.02
N LYS A 129 1.62 5.88 65.53
CA LYS A 129 0.92 4.88 64.71
C LYS A 129 -0.01 5.53 63.70
N GLU A 130 -0.74 6.57 64.10
CA GLU A 130 -1.62 7.33 63.20
C GLU A 130 -0.83 8.07 62.12
N ILE A 131 0.30 8.69 62.45
CA ILE A 131 1.19 9.34 61.46
C ILE A 131 1.68 8.32 60.45
N LYS A 132 2.21 7.17 60.88
CA LYS A 132 2.65 6.10 59.96
C LYS A 132 1.51 5.57 59.09
N HIS A 133 0.30 5.49 59.65
CA HIS A 133 -0.88 5.06 58.90
C HIS A 133 -1.27 6.09 57.85
N LEU A 134 -1.35 7.37 58.21
CA LEU A 134 -1.64 8.48 57.29
C LEU A 134 -0.58 8.65 56.22
N GLU A 135 0.71 8.52 56.55
CA GLU A 135 1.81 8.52 55.57
C GLU A 135 1.62 7.41 54.53
N LYS A 136 1.24 6.21 54.99
CA LYS A 136 0.94 5.09 54.09
C LYS A 136 -0.29 5.35 53.23
N GLU A 137 -1.36 5.91 53.79
CA GLU A 137 -2.56 6.26 53.03
C GLU A 137 -2.29 7.35 51.99
N ILE A 138 -1.58 8.42 52.36
CA ILE A 138 -1.17 9.49 51.44
C ILE A 138 -0.36 8.90 50.29
N LEU A 139 0.64 8.06 50.57
CA LEU A 139 1.45 7.42 49.53
C LEU A 139 0.61 6.55 48.58
N ILE A 140 -0.32 5.74 49.13
CA ILE A 140 -1.23 4.92 48.31
C ILE A 140 -2.11 5.81 47.43
N THR A 141 -2.67 6.88 47.97
CA THR A 141 -3.53 7.80 47.22
C THR A 141 -2.77 8.60 46.15
N GLU A 142 -1.55 9.04 46.44
CA GLU A 142 -0.67 9.73 45.49
C GLU A 142 -0.22 8.80 44.37
N GLN A 143 0.14 7.56 44.71
CA GLN A 143 0.46 6.52 43.73
C GLN A 143 -0.74 6.22 42.83
N ALA A 144 -1.94 6.10 43.40
CA ALA A 144 -3.18 5.88 42.65
C ALA A 144 -3.54 7.08 41.76
N TYR A 145 -3.31 8.31 42.23
CA TYR A 145 -3.52 9.52 41.44
C TYR A 145 -2.51 9.62 40.29
N SER A 146 -1.22 9.35 40.56
CA SER A 146 -0.16 9.33 39.56
C SER A 146 -0.42 8.27 38.49
N SER A 147 -0.87 7.06 38.88
CA SER A 147 -1.25 6.03 37.91
C SER A 147 -2.46 6.44 37.08
N ALA A 148 -3.52 6.96 37.70
CA ALA A 148 -4.70 7.43 36.98
C ALA A 148 -4.39 8.58 36.01
N ALA A 149 -3.54 9.53 36.42
CA ALA A 149 -3.11 10.63 35.55
C ALA A 149 -2.27 10.13 34.35
N ARG A 150 -1.41 9.12 34.58
CA ARG A 150 -0.67 8.43 33.51
C ARG A 150 -1.61 7.73 32.54
N ASP A 151 -2.58 6.97 33.05
CA ASP A 151 -3.58 6.27 32.23
C ASP A 151 -4.41 7.24 31.39
N ILE A 152 -4.84 8.37 31.97
CA ILE A 152 -5.57 9.42 31.25
C ILE A 152 -4.70 10.02 30.13
N SER A 153 -3.43 10.35 30.43
CA SER A 153 -2.50 10.89 29.41
C SER A 153 -2.25 9.88 28.29
N ASP A 154 -2.09 8.60 28.64
CA ASP A 154 -1.87 7.50 27.71
C ASP A 154 -3.10 7.26 26.81
N LEU A 155 -4.30 7.26 27.39
CA LEU A 155 -5.57 7.20 26.66
C LEU A 155 -5.74 8.40 25.72
N GLN A 156 -5.41 9.62 26.15
CA GLN A 156 -5.46 10.82 25.31
C GLN A 156 -4.51 10.73 24.11
N LYS A 157 -3.29 10.23 24.32
CA LYS A 157 -2.30 9.99 23.25
C LYS A 157 -2.78 8.92 22.27
N ARG A 158 -3.26 7.77 22.77
CA ARG A 158 -3.84 6.69 21.96
C ARG A 158 -5.04 7.17 21.15
N SER A 159 -5.95 7.92 21.78
CA SER A 159 -7.11 8.51 21.11
C SER A 159 -6.70 9.46 19.98
N SER A 160 -5.65 10.27 20.18
CA SER A 160 -5.11 11.17 19.16
C SER A 160 -4.51 10.39 17.98
N LEU A 161 -3.74 9.33 18.24
CA LEU A 161 -3.18 8.45 17.20
C LEU A 161 -4.26 7.72 16.41
N LEU A 162 -5.25 7.14 17.11
CA LEU A 162 -6.40 6.47 16.49
C LEU A 162 -7.23 7.45 15.66
N SER A 163 -7.41 8.70 16.12
CA SER A 163 -8.09 9.75 15.36
C SER A 163 -7.35 10.10 14.06
N ALA A 164 -6.01 10.24 14.13
CA ALA A 164 -5.19 10.46 12.93
C ALA A 164 -5.24 9.28 11.95
N HIS A 165 -5.14 8.04 12.45
CA HIS A 165 -5.27 6.82 11.64
C HIS A 165 -6.67 6.69 11.02
N SER A 166 -7.72 6.95 11.80
CA SER A 166 -9.10 6.99 11.33
C SER A 166 -9.28 7.99 10.20
N LYS A 167 -8.71 9.20 10.33
CA LYS A 167 -8.71 10.21 9.27
C LYS A 167 -8.01 9.72 7.99
N GLN A 168 -6.88 9.02 8.12
CA GLN A 168 -6.21 8.39 6.98
C GLN A 168 -7.10 7.31 6.33
N CYS A 169 -7.73 6.45 7.11
CA CYS A 169 -8.69 5.47 6.61
C CYS A 169 -9.86 6.15 5.87
N THR A 170 -10.41 7.25 6.40
CA THR A 170 -11.48 7.99 5.73
C THR A 170 -11.05 8.57 4.38
N ASN A 171 -9.82 9.08 4.28
CA ASN A 171 -9.27 9.59 3.02
C ASN A 171 -9.13 8.45 1.98
N ILE A 172 -8.64 7.28 2.41
CA ILE A 172 -8.51 6.10 1.56
C ILE A 172 -9.90 5.62 1.10
N ILE A 173 -10.88 5.56 2.00
CA ILE A 173 -12.27 5.21 1.68
C ILE A 173 -12.84 6.20 0.66
N GLN A 174 -12.57 7.50 0.80
CA GLN A 174 -13.02 8.50 -0.16
C GLN A 174 -12.42 8.28 -1.55
N ALA A 175 -11.10 8.01 -1.64
CA ALA A 175 -10.45 7.69 -2.91
C ALA A 175 -11.07 6.45 -3.57
N TYR A 176 -11.36 5.39 -2.79
CA TYR A 176 -12.05 4.22 -3.31
C TYR A 176 -13.49 4.51 -3.74
N LYS A 177 -14.21 5.37 -3.02
CA LYS A 177 -15.56 5.83 -3.41
C LYS A 177 -15.52 6.59 -4.73
N GLU A 178 -14.55 7.48 -4.94
CA GLU A 178 -14.35 8.20 -6.21
C GLU A 178 -14.06 7.26 -7.38
N LEU A 179 -13.20 6.25 -7.18
CA LEU A 179 -12.98 5.21 -8.19
C LEU A 179 -14.25 4.41 -8.49
N THR A 180 -15.01 4.09 -7.44
CA THR A 180 -16.27 3.34 -7.57
C THR A 180 -17.32 4.16 -8.30
N THR A 181 -17.44 5.47 -8.03
CA THR A 181 -18.36 6.35 -8.75
C THR A 181 -17.93 6.53 -10.20
N GLN A 182 -16.63 6.65 -10.50
CA GLN A 182 -16.14 6.68 -11.88
C GLN A 182 -16.49 5.40 -12.64
N LEU A 183 -16.29 4.23 -12.03
CA LEU A 183 -16.69 2.93 -12.58
C LEU A 183 -18.19 2.86 -12.80
N LYS A 184 -18.99 3.25 -11.80
CA LYS A 184 -20.44 3.27 -11.89
C LYS A 184 -20.95 4.20 -12.98
N ASN A 185 -20.38 5.40 -13.11
CA ASN A 185 -20.71 6.35 -14.17
C ASN A 185 -20.41 5.76 -15.56
N ARG A 186 -19.27 5.08 -15.74
CA ARG A 186 -18.96 4.40 -17.01
C ARG A 186 -19.95 3.28 -17.31
N LEU A 187 -20.34 2.52 -16.29
CA LEU A 187 -21.30 1.41 -16.41
C LEU A 187 -22.72 1.93 -16.69
N ASP A 188 -23.11 3.03 -16.05
CA ASP A 188 -24.38 3.72 -16.30
C ASP A 188 -24.39 4.39 -17.68
N ASN A 189 -23.27 4.93 -18.15
CA ASN A 189 -23.13 5.40 -19.54
C ASN A 189 -23.34 4.26 -20.54
N HIS A 190 -22.75 3.09 -20.30
CA HIS A 190 -22.99 1.90 -21.12
C HIS A 190 -24.47 1.47 -21.08
N ARG A 191 -25.07 1.37 -19.89
CA ARG A 191 -26.50 1.04 -19.74
C ARG A 191 -27.42 2.08 -20.37
N ASN A 192 -27.04 3.36 -20.32
CA ASN A 192 -27.79 4.42 -20.99
C ASN A 192 -27.68 4.31 -22.51
N LEU A 193 -26.53 3.89 -23.05
CA LEU A 193 -26.38 3.53 -24.46
C LEU A 193 -27.30 2.36 -24.84
N GLU A 194 -27.35 1.30 -24.02
CA GLU A 194 -28.25 0.16 -24.21
C GLU A 194 -29.74 0.56 -24.12
N ARG A 195 -30.12 1.43 -23.17
CA ARG A 195 -31.51 1.92 -23.07
C ARG A 195 -31.90 2.80 -24.24
N LYS A 196 -31.00 3.68 -24.71
CA LYS A 196 -31.23 4.52 -25.89
C LYS A 196 -31.44 3.67 -27.14
N SER A 197 -30.66 2.61 -27.31
CA SER A 197 -30.86 1.73 -28.46
C SER A 197 -32.16 0.93 -28.39
N ALA A 198 -32.60 0.53 -27.18
CA ALA A 198 -33.86 -0.19 -26.96
C ALA A 198 -35.12 0.70 -27.03
N GLY A 199 -35.02 1.99 -26.71
CA GLY A 199 -36.16 2.92 -26.66
C GLY A 199 -36.31 3.85 -27.87
N GLU A 200 -35.22 4.13 -28.59
CA GLU A 200 -35.13 5.09 -29.71
C GLU A 200 -34.62 4.38 -30.98
N THR A 201 -35.12 3.18 -31.28
CA THR A 201 -34.83 2.54 -32.56
C THR A 201 -35.57 3.28 -33.67
N THR A 202 -34.98 4.34 -34.21
CA THR A 202 -35.48 5.02 -35.41
C THR A 202 -35.34 4.05 -36.58
N TYR A 203 -36.46 3.68 -37.17
CA TYR A 203 -36.50 2.80 -38.33
C TYR A 203 -36.48 3.60 -39.63
N TYR A 204 -35.64 3.18 -40.59
CA TYR A 204 -35.54 3.74 -41.93
C TYR A 204 -36.05 2.74 -42.96
N THR A 205 -36.60 3.23 -44.07
CA THR A 205 -37.03 2.40 -45.19
C THR A 205 -35.84 2.08 -46.09
N VAL A 206 -35.58 0.79 -46.34
CA VAL A 206 -34.56 0.34 -47.29
C VAL A 206 -34.99 0.73 -48.73
N GLN A 207 -34.35 1.73 -49.32
CA GLN A 207 -34.41 1.96 -50.77
C GLN A 207 -33.35 1.06 -51.43
N ARG A 208 -33.80 -0.05 -52.03
CA ARG A 208 -32.94 -0.83 -52.93
C ARG A 208 -32.82 -0.07 -54.25
N ASP A 209 -31.64 0.44 -54.55
CA ASP A 209 -31.33 1.01 -55.86
C ASP A 209 -31.47 -0.08 -56.93
N ASN A 210 -32.58 -0.03 -57.65
CA ASN A 210 -32.90 -0.92 -58.77
C ASN A 210 -32.26 -0.44 -60.10
N THR A 211 -31.26 0.43 -60.05
CA THR A 211 -30.77 1.22 -61.19
C THR A 211 -29.87 0.47 -62.19
N ARG A 212 -29.86 -0.87 -62.19
CA ARG A 212 -29.06 -1.67 -63.13
C ARG A 212 -29.81 -2.76 -63.89
N SER A 213 -31.15 -2.67 -63.96
CA SER A 213 -31.98 -3.64 -64.69
C SER A 213 -32.84 -2.98 -65.77
N ASP A 214 -32.29 -2.04 -66.53
CA ASP A 214 -33.07 -1.24 -67.50
C ASP A 214 -32.76 -1.53 -68.98
N LEU A 215 -32.12 -2.67 -69.31
CA LEU A 215 -31.78 -2.99 -70.72
C LEU A 215 -32.39 -4.26 -71.31
N LEU A 216 -33.22 -5.02 -70.61
CA LEU A 216 -34.06 -6.05 -71.25
C LEU A 216 -35.41 -6.16 -70.54
N SER A 217 -36.39 -5.40 -71.03
CA SER A 217 -37.79 -5.58 -70.65
C SER A 217 -38.62 -5.98 -71.88
N THR A 218 -39.20 -7.18 -71.84
CA THR A 218 -40.48 -7.50 -72.48
C THR A 218 -41.44 -8.03 -71.40
N PRO A 219 -42.77 -7.86 -71.58
CA PRO A 219 -43.62 -7.47 -70.47
C PRO A 219 -44.40 -8.62 -69.82
N ALA A 220 -44.73 -8.36 -68.55
CA ALA A 220 -45.96 -8.73 -67.84
C ALA A 220 -46.36 -10.21 -67.76
N ARG A 221 -46.23 -10.78 -66.55
CA ARG A 221 -47.35 -11.51 -65.94
C ARG A 221 -47.54 -11.10 -64.48
N LEU A 222 -48.77 -10.72 -64.18
CA LEU A 222 -49.29 -10.39 -62.85
C LEU A 222 -49.12 -11.57 -61.88
N GLY A 223 -48.80 -11.25 -60.63
CA GLY A 223 -48.73 -12.22 -59.54
C GLY A 223 -48.18 -11.62 -58.25
N ASP A 224 -48.89 -10.61 -57.76
CA ASP A 224 -48.86 -10.03 -56.42
C ASP A 224 -48.17 -10.85 -55.31
N ARG A 225 -47.08 -10.28 -54.77
CA ARG A 225 -46.71 -10.35 -53.34
C ARG A 225 -45.63 -9.32 -53.02
N SER A 226 -46.09 -8.15 -52.60
CA SER A 226 -45.47 -7.32 -51.55
C SER A 226 -43.94 -7.19 -51.60
N SER A 227 -43.45 -6.19 -52.34
CA SER A 227 -42.21 -5.48 -52.00
C SER A 227 -42.42 -4.73 -50.68
N ALA A 228 -42.48 -5.46 -49.56
CA ALA A 228 -42.48 -4.85 -48.24
C ALA A 228 -41.15 -4.14 -48.06
N SER A 229 -41.17 -2.81 -47.99
CA SER A 229 -40.05 -2.00 -47.55
C SER A 229 -39.60 -2.53 -46.18
N VAL A 230 -38.48 -3.27 -46.15
CA VAL A 230 -37.92 -3.75 -44.89
C VAL A 230 -37.48 -2.52 -44.11
N LEU A 231 -38.00 -2.40 -42.89
CA LEU A 231 -37.63 -1.34 -41.97
C LEU A 231 -36.34 -1.75 -41.27
N GLU A 232 -35.33 -0.89 -41.30
CA GLU A 232 -34.03 -1.11 -40.66
C GLU A 232 -33.82 -0.14 -39.50
N SER A 233 -33.17 -0.57 -38.42
CA SER A 233 -32.72 0.35 -37.38
C SER A 233 -31.66 1.33 -37.88
N SER A 234 -31.56 2.50 -37.24
CA SER A 234 -30.46 3.46 -37.46
C SER A 234 -29.06 2.82 -37.35
N CYS A 235 -28.88 1.89 -36.40
CA CYS A 235 -27.62 1.15 -36.26
C CYS A 235 -27.37 0.22 -37.47
N THR A 236 -28.36 -0.56 -37.91
CA THR A 236 -28.24 -1.39 -39.12
C THR A 236 -27.95 -0.57 -40.37
N ARG A 237 -28.56 0.61 -40.49
CA ARG A 237 -28.32 1.51 -41.63
C ARG A 237 -26.88 2.01 -41.66
N THR A 238 -26.42 2.60 -40.56
CA THR A 238 -25.06 3.15 -40.46
C THR A 238 -23.99 2.08 -40.61
N VAL A 239 -24.23 0.88 -40.06
CA VAL A 239 -23.36 -0.30 -40.25
C VAL A 239 -23.35 -0.74 -41.72
N ARG A 240 -24.50 -0.80 -42.40
CA ARG A 240 -24.57 -1.16 -43.82
C ARG A 240 -23.86 -0.14 -44.71
N GLU A 241 -24.16 1.15 -44.55
CA GLU A 241 -23.53 2.24 -45.31
C GLU A 241 -22.00 2.24 -45.13
N ALA A 242 -21.51 1.94 -43.91
CA ALA A 242 -20.08 1.78 -43.65
C ALA A 242 -19.50 0.53 -44.36
N CYS A 243 -20.20 -0.61 -44.31
CA CYS A 243 -19.80 -1.81 -45.04
C CYS A 243 -19.77 -1.60 -46.56
N GLU A 244 -20.75 -0.89 -47.13
CA GLU A 244 -20.81 -0.53 -48.55
C GLU A 244 -19.70 0.45 -48.95
N SER A 245 -19.38 1.41 -48.09
CA SER A 245 -18.27 2.35 -48.29
C SER A 245 -16.91 1.63 -48.29
N ILE A 246 -16.72 0.67 -47.38
CA ILE A 246 -15.54 -0.20 -47.36
C ILE A 246 -15.51 -1.08 -48.62
N GLY A 247 -16.63 -1.68 -49.01
CA GLY A 247 -16.74 -2.50 -50.21
C GLY A 247 -16.42 -1.72 -51.49
N SER A 248 -16.89 -0.48 -51.59
CA SER A 248 -16.60 0.44 -52.69
C SER A 248 -15.12 0.83 -52.74
N TYR A 249 -14.51 1.11 -51.58
CA TYR A 249 -13.08 1.37 -51.47
C TYR A 249 -12.23 0.16 -51.91
N LEU A 250 -12.58 -1.05 -51.46
CA LEU A 250 -11.90 -2.28 -51.86
C LEU A 250 -12.07 -2.56 -53.36
N LYS A 251 -13.27 -2.33 -53.92
CA LYS A 251 -13.52 -2.48 -55.35
C LYS A 251 -12.70 -1.49 -56.18
N ALA A 252 -12.57 -0.24 -55.74
CA ALA A 252 -11.73 0.76 -56.40
C ALA A 252 -10.26 0.33 -56.41
N ILE A 253 -9.74 -0.23 -55.31
CA ILE A 253 -8.39 -0.80 -55.26
C ILE A 253 -8.24 -1.95 -56.25
N CYS A 254 -9.18 -2.90 -56.28
CA CYS A 254 -9.10 -4.06 -57.17
C CYS A 254 -9.19 -3.69 -58.67
N VAL A 255 -9.99 -2.69 -59.04
CA VAL A 255 -10.12 -2.24 -60.43
C VAL A 255 -8.88 -1.44 -60.87
N SER A 256 -8.28 -0.65 -59.98
CA SER A 256 -7.08 0.13 -60.28
C SER A 256 -5.83 -0.72 -60.55
N GLU A 257 -5.83 -2.01 -60.19
CA GLU A 257 -4.76 -2.96 -60.55
C GLU A 257 -4.98 -3.64 -61.91
N VAL A 258 -6.18 -3.59 -62.48
CA VAL A 258 -6.55 -4.33 -63.70
C VAL A 258 -6.51 -3.45 -64.95
N ASP A 259 -6.87 -2.15 -64.85
CA ASP A 259 -6.87 -1.22 -65.98
C ASP A 259 -5.75 -0.16 -65.82
N GLN A 260 -4.54 -0.47 -66.32
CA GLN A 260 -3.51 0.57 -66.52
C GLN A 260 -3.72 1.43 -67.77
N ASN A 261 -4.73 1.11 -68.60
CA ASN A 261 -5.01 1.80 -69.86
C ASN A 261 -6.50 2.09 -70.00
N GLU A 262 -7.01 3.05 -69.23
CA GLU A 262 -8.04 4.03 -69.63
C GLU A 262 -8.46 4.79 -68.38
N HIS A 263 -8.45 6.12 -68.46
CA HIS A 263 -8.93 6.99 -67.39
C HIS A 263 -10.40 6.69 -67.07
N PRO A 264 -10.75 6.56 -65.78
CA PRO A 264 -12.11 6.83 -65.33
C PRO A 264 -12.09 8.02 -64.37
N GLU A 265 -12.76 9.08 -64.79
CA GLU A 265 -13.16 10.24 -63.99
C GLU A 265 -14.27 9.84 -63.00
N ALA A 266 -14.00 8.86 -62.13
CA ALA A 266 -14.94 8.32 -61.15
C ALA A 266 -14.43 8.57 -59.72
N ALA A 267 -15.21 9.36 -58.97
CA ALA A 267 -15.16 9.64 -57.53
C ALA A 267 -13.89 9.18 -56.78
N GLN A 268 -13.09 10.15 -56.30
CA GLN A 268 -11.99 9.90 -55.37
C GLN A 268 -12.44 8.94 -54.26
N PRO A 269 -11.84 7.74 -54.14
CA PRO A 269 -12.24 6.80 -53.11
C PRO A 269 -12.00 7.44 -51.73
N ALA A 270 -12.98 7.34 -50.83
CA ALA A 270 -12.87 7.84 -49.47
C ALA A 270 -11.53 7.39 -48.87
N SER A 271 -10.78 8.33 -48.29
CA SER A 271 -9.47 7.99 -47.72
C SER A 271 -9.64 6.96 -46.60
N LYS A 272 -8.68 6.04 -46.47
CA LYS A 272 -8.67 5.04 -45.39
C LYS A 272 -8.91 5.68 -44.02
N ALA A 273 -8.38 6.88 -43.77
CA ALA A 273 -8.56 7.62 -42.53
C ALA A 273 -10.02 8.03 -42.27
N GLN A 274 -10.73 8.49 -43.30
CA GLN A 274 -12.16 8.85 -43.20
C GLN A 274 -13.03 7.63 -42.89
N LEU A 275 -12.74 6.47 -43.51
CA LEU A 275 -13.44 5.22 -43.21
C LEU A 275 -13.24 4.79 -41.75
N TRP A 276 -12.00 4.85 -41.22
CA TRP A 276 -11.75 4.51 -39.82
C TRP A 276 -12.42 5.48 -38.84
N SER A 277 -12.42 6.78 -39.15
CA SER A 277 -13.12 7.78 -38.33
C SER A 277 -14.63 7.51 -38.31
N ALA A 278 -15.24 7.12 -39.43
CA ALA A 278 -16.66 6.77 -39.48
C ALA A 278 -16.97 5.53 -38.62
N ILE A 279 -16.11 4.50 -38.66
CA ILE A 279 -16.24 3.30 -37.82
C ILE A 279 -16.14 3.65 -36.33
N GLU A 280 -15.21 4.53 -35.95
CA GLU A 280 -15.02 4.96 -34.56
C GLU A 280 -16.25 5.71 -34.05
N VAL A 281 -16.87 6.54 -34.88
CA VAL A 281 -18.14 7.22 -34.56
C VAL A 281 -19.26 6.19 -34.33
N ILE A 282 -19.38 5.17 -35.18
CA ILE A 282 -20.39 4.11 -35.04
C ILE A 282 -20.21 3.32 -33.74
N ILE A 283 -18.97 2.97 -33.39
CA ILE A 283 -18.64 2.23 -32.16
C ILE A 283 -18.95 3.05 -30.90
N ASN A 284 -18.73 4.37 -30.95
CA ASN A 284 -18.99 5.25 -29.82
C ASN A 284 -20.47 5.59 -29.62
N GLN A 285 -21.26 5.53 -30.70
CA GLN A 285 -22.68 5.91 -30.68
C GLN A 285 -23.63 4.73 -30.44
N ASN A 286 -23.22 3.51 -30.72
CA ASN A 286 -24.06 2.31 -30.64
C ASN A 286 -23.47 1.26 -29.69
N PRO A 287 -24.30 0.52 -28.94
CA PRO A 287 -23.80 -0.58 -28.12
C PRO A 287 -23.24 -1.71 -28.99
N SER A 288 -22.21 -2.39 -28.49
CA SER A 288 -21.49 -3.44 -29.22
C SER A 288 -22.39 -4.60 -29.66
N GLN A 289 -23.40 -4.93 -28.86
CA GLN A 289 -24.36 -5.99 -29.17
C GLN A 289 -25.22 -5.63 -30.39
N ASP A 290 -25.66 -4.38 -30.53
CA ASP A 290 -26.48 -3.95 -31.66
C ASP A 290 -25.66 -3.82 -32.94
N ILE A 291 -24.38 -3.43 -32.84
CA ILE A 291 -23.45 -3.46 -33.97
C ILE A 291 -23.26 -4.89 -34.46
N LEU A 292 -23.09 -5.85 -33.54
CA LEU A 292 -22.95 -7.27 -33.88
C LEU A 292 -24.22 -7.83 -34.52
N LEU A 293 -25.40 -7.56 -33.94
CA LEU A 293 -26.68 -7.95 -34.51
C LEU A 293 -26.88 -7.31 -35.89
N SER A 294 -26.51 -6.04 -36.06
CA SER A 294 -26.58 -5.33 -37.33
C SER A 294 -25.68 -5.94 -38.40
N LEU A 295 -24.47 -6.34 -38.03
CA LEU A 295 -23.56 -7.08 -38.91
C LEU A 295 -24.13 -8.45 -39.28
N VAL A 296 -24.72 -9.17 -38.33
CA VAL A 296 -25.39 -10.46 -38.61
C VAL A 296 -26.55 -10.28 -39.57
N VAL A 297 -27.42 -9.28 -39.37
CA VAL A 297 -28.53 -9.00 -40.28
C VAL A 297 -28.02 -8.59 -41.66
N THR A 298 -27.05 -7.69 -41.75
CA THR A 298 -26.49 -7.23 -43.03
C THR A 298 -25.79 -8.37 -43.80
N THR A 299 -25.08 -9.26 -43.10
CA THR A 299 -24.46 -10.44 -43.70
C THR A 299 -25.51 -11.49 -44.12
N GLN A 300 -26.58 -11.65 -43.35
CA GLN A 300 -27.68 -12.52 -43.72
C GLN A 300 -28.43 -11.98 -44.94
N ASP A 301 -28.70 -10.68 -45.01
CA ASP A 301 -29.36 -10.01 -46.13
C ASP A 301 -28.53 -10.07 -47.41
N SER A 302 -27.21 -9.88 -47.31
CA SER A 302 -26.31 -10.08 -48.46
C SER A 302 -26.24 -11.55 -48.86
N ALA A 303 -26.27 -12.49 -47.92
CA ALA A 303 -26.32 -13.93 -48.23
C ALA A 303 -27.64 -14.35 -48.87
N THR A 304 -28.78 -13.83 -48.41
CA THR A 304 -30.09 -14.09 -49.04
C THR A 304 -30.17 -13.44 -50.41
N SER A 305 -29.70 -12.20 -50.56
CA SER A 305 -29.61 -11.54 -51.87
C SER A 305 -28.73 -12.32 -52.83
N LEU A 306 -27.57 -12.82 -52.38
CA LEU A 306 -26.72 -13.70 -53.17
C LEU A 306 -27.42 -15.00 -53.52
N LYS A 307 -28.16 -15.62 -52.60
CA LYS A 307 -28.95 -16.82 -52.88
C LYS A 307 -30.05 -16.53 -53.91
N GLU A 308 -30.80 -15.45 -53.77
CA GLU A 308 -31.83 -15.04 -54.73
C GLU A 308 -31.22 -14.73 -56.11
N LEU A 309 -30.09 -14.03 -56.15
CA LEU A 309 -29.32 -13.82 -57.39
C LEU A 309 -28.91 -15.17 -57.98
N THR A 310 -28.42 -16.10 -57.15
CA THR A 310 -28.02 -17.45 -57.59
C THR A 310 -29.20 -18.30 -58.04
N GLU A 311 -30.38 -18.14 -57.43
CA GLU A 311 -31.62 -18.82 -57.83
C GLU A 311 -32.22 -18.22 -59.12
N LYS A 312 -32.01 -16.92 -59.35
CA LYS A 312 -32.34 -16.24 -60.61
C LYS A 312 -31.38 -16.60 -61.73
N ILE A 313 -30.18 -17.13 -61.43
CA ILE A 313 -29.29 -17.74 -62.43
C ILE A 313 -30.00 -19.00 -62.93
N ASN A 314 -30.75 -18.83 -64.01
CA ASN A 314 -31.42 -19.92 -64.68
C ASN A 314 -30.38 -20.58 -65.59
N LEU A 315 -29.63 -21.53 -65.04
CA LEU A 315 -28.60 -22.28 -65.77
C LEU A 315 -29.10 -22.85 -67.10
N LYS A 316 -30.40 -23.15 -67.21
CA LYS A 316 -31.00 -23.63 -68.46
C LYS A 316 -31.23 -22.49 -69.46
N GLN A 317 -31.75 -21.34 -69.03
CA GLN A 317 -31.92 -20.18 -69.90
C GLN A 317 -30.58 -19.54 -70.28
N ASP A 318 -29.65 -19.42 -69.34
CA ASP A 318 -28.29 -18.93 -69.60
C ASP A 318 -27.55 -19.89 -70.56
N ALA A 319 -27.73 -21.21 -70.38
CA ALA A 319 -27.25 -22.21 -71.34
C ALA A 319 -27.93 -22.02 -72.70
N GLU A 320 -29.25 -21.84 -72.77
CA GLU A 320 -30.00 -21.63 -74.01
C GLU A 320 -29.60 -20.32 -74.73
N GLU A 321 -29.35 -19.23 -74.01
CA GLU A 321 -28.81 -17.96 -74.53
C GLU A 321 -27.39 -18.13 -75.07
N LEU A 322 -26.59 -18.98 -74.43
CA LEU A 322 -25.28 -19.42 -74.90
C LEU A 322 -25.37 -20.54 -75.95
N LYS A 323 -26.58 -20.97 -76.32
CA LYS A 323 -26.90 -22.07 -77.25
C LYS A 323 -26.45 -23.46 -76.78
N PHE A 324 -26.81 -23.85 -75.56
CA PHE A 324 -26.61 -25.16 -74.95
C PHE A 324 -27.92 -25.67 -74.32
N GLU A 325 -28.24 -26.96 -74.45
CA GLU A 325 -29.28 -27.67 -73.70
C GLU A 325 -28.74 -28.13 -72.34
N TYR A 326 -29.56 -27.95 -71.31
CA TYR A 326 -29.25 -28.36 -69.94
C TYR A 326 -30.05 -29.62 -69.56
N GLU A 327 -29.41 -30.79 -69.59
CA GLU A 327 -30.05 -32.06 -69.20
C GLU A 327 -30.03 -32.30 -67.69
N LYS A 328 -30.99 -33.12 -67.19
CA LYS A 328 -31.11 -33.53 -65.78
C LYS A 328 -29.92 -34.40 -65.35
N GLY A 329 -28.82 -33.74 -65.02
CA GLY A 329 -27.53 -34.34 -64.69
C GLY A 329 -26.35 -33.37 -64.75
N GLY A 330 -26.56 -32.10 -65.14
CA GLY A 330 -25.50 -31.09 -65.25
C GLY A 330 -24.63 -31.24 -66.50
N LYS A 331 -25.06 -32.06 -67.46
CA LYS A 331 -24.44 -32.15 -68.79
C LYS A 331 -24.97 -31.01 -69.65
N LEU A 332 -24.05 -30.17 -70.12
CA LEU A 332 -24.30 -29.10 -71.09
C LEU A 332 -24.07 -29.67 -72.49
N THR A 333 -25.08 -29.64 -73.35
CA THR A 333 -25.00 -30.09 -74.75
C THR A 333 -25.17 -28.91 -75.69
N ASP A 334 -24.16 -28.54 -76.46
CA ASP A 334 -24.21 -27.40 -77.39
C ASP A 334 -25.33 -27.62 -78.43
N THR A 335 -26.29 -26.70 -78.48
CA THR A 335 -27.45 -26.68 -79.39
C THR A 335 -27.31 -25.62 -80.48
N SER A 336 -26.16 -24.94 -80.58
CA SER A 336 -25.95 -23.89 -81.59
C SER A 336 -26.03 -24.39 -83.04
N GLN A 337 -25.93 -25.70 -83.23
CA GLN A 337 -26.23 -26.51 -84.43
C GLN A 337 -26.69 -27.90 -83.95
N PRO A 338 -27.35 -28.75 -84.79
CA PRO A 338 -27.58 -30.16 -84.44
C PRO A 338 -26.28 -30.76 -83.90
N PRO A 339 -26.30 -31.79 -83.05
CA PRO A 339 -25.08 -32.38 -82.56
C PRO A 339 -24.31 -32.87 -83.78
N THR A 340 -23.33 -32.08 -84.22
CA THR A 340 -22.08 -32.64 -84.68
C THR A 340 -21.65 -33.38 -83.42
N LEU A 341 -21.98 -34.68 -83.34
CA LEU A 341 -21.11 -35.67 -82.74
C LEU A 341 -19.73 -35.04 -82.85
N LEU A 342 -19.12 -34.64 -81.73
CA LEU A 342 -17.78 -34.08 -81.73
C LEU A 342 -16.96 -35.10 -82.49
N GLN A 343 -16.83 -34.90 -83.80
CA GLN A 343 -16.25 -35.89 -84.65
C GLN A 343 -14.83 -35.82 -84.18
N SER A 344 -14.38 -36.93 -83.62
CA SER A 344 -12.98 -37.02 -83.26
C SER A 344 -12.18 -36.60 -84.50
N VAL A 345 -11.02 -36.00 -84.30
CA VAL A 345 -10.14 -35.63 -85.43
C VAL A 345 -10.02 -36.82 -86.41
N HIS A 346 -10.08 -38.04 -85.89
CA HIS A 346 -10.19 -39.27 -86.65
C HIS A 346 -11.46 -39.38 -87.52
N GLN A 347 -12.66 -39.17 -86.98
CA GLN A 347 -13.91 -39.18 -87.75
C GLN A 347 -13.97 -38.08 -88.82
N LEU A 348 -13.45 -36.87 -88.55
CA LEU A 348 -13.34 -35.81 -89.56
C LEU A 348 -12.39 -36.20 -90.70
N ILE A 349 -11.29 -36.90 -90.36
CA ILE A 349 -10.35 -37.44 -91.34
C ILE A 349 -11.02 -38.56 -92.14
N GLU A 350 -11.75 -39.48 -91.51
CA GLU A 350 -12.49 -40.56 -92.18
C GLU A 350 -13.56 -40.01 -93.13
N GLU A 351 -14.32 -38.99 -92.72
CA GLU A 351 -15.28 -38.33 -93.61
C GLU A 351 -14.60 -37.55 -94.73
N GLY A 352 -13.49 -36.87 -94.45
CA GLY A 352 -12.68 -36.22 -95.47
C GLY A 352 -12.15 -37.23 -96.50
N GLN A 353 -11.71 -38.40 -96.05
CA GLN A 353 -11.28 -39.51 -96.90
C GLN A 353 -12.47 -40.06 -97.70
N ALA A 354 -13.63 -40.29 -97.08
CA ALA A 354 -14.83 -40.77 -97.76
C ALA A 354 -15.32 -39.79 -98.83
N GLN A 355 -15.32 -38.49 -98.56
CA GLN A 355 -15.65 -37.45 -99.54
C GLN A 355 -14.63 -37.42 -100.69
N HIS A 356 -13.34 -37.61 -100.41
CA HIS A 356 -12.33 -37.74 -101.44
C HIS A 356 -12.58 -38.96 -102.35
N PHE A 357 -12.90 -40.11 -101.76
CA PHE A 357 -13.26 -41.32 -102.51
C PHE A 357 -14.53 -41.12 -103.36
N GLN A 358 -15.55 -40.45 -102.82
CA GLN A 358 -16.75 -40.13 -103.60
C GLN A 358 -16.44 -39.22 -104.79
N ARG A 359 -15.66 -38.15 -104.60
CA ARG A 359 -15.24 -37.27 -105.69
C ARG A 359 -14.45 -38.01 -106.77
N PHE A 360 -13.59 -38.94 -106.36
CA PHE A 360 -12.86 -39.80 -107.30
C PHE A 360 -13.82 -40.68 -108.12
N LEU A 361 -14.79 -41.33 -107.47
CA LEU A 361 -15.79 -42.15 -108.16
C LEU A 361 -16.64 -41.32 -109.13
N ASP A 362 -17.04 -40.11 -108.75
CA ASP A 362 -17.81 -39.21 -109.61
C ASP A 362 -16.99 -38.70 -110.80
N ALA A 363 -15.71 -38.39 -110.60
CA ALA A 363 -14.79 -38.03 -111.67
C ALA A 363 -14.61 -39.19 -112.67
N GLU A 364 -14.43 -40.42 -112.19
CA GLU A 364 -14.34 -41.62 -113.03
C GLU A 364 -15.65 -41.88 -113.80
N ARG A 365 -16.81 -41.73 -113.15
CA ARG A 365 -18.11 -41.83 -113.84
C ARG A 365 -18.25 -40.79 -114.94
N ALA A 366 -17.88 -39.54 -114.66
CA ALA A 366 -17.92 -38.44 -115.63
C ALA A 366 -16.96 -38.68 -116.81
N MET A 367 -15.75 -39.18 -116.54
CA MET A 367 -14.76 -39.52 -117.57
C MET A 367 -15.26 -40.65 -118.48
N ASN A 368 -15.85 -41.69 -117.89
CA ASN A 368 -16.48 -42.78 -118.64
C ASN A 368 -17.67 -42.31 -119.50
N ALA A 369 -18.52 -41.43 -118.96
CA ALA A 369 -19.62 -40.83 -119.70
C ALA A 369 -19.10 -39.96 -120.86
N SER A 370 -18.08 -39.14 -120.64
CA SER A 370 -17.43 -38.33 -121.68
C SER A 370 -16.83 -39.20 -122.78
N TRP A 371 -16.19 -40.32 -122.42
CA TRP A 371 -15.64 -41.27 -123.38
C TRP A 371 -16.74 -41.90 -124.26
N LYS A 372 -17.85 -42.34 -123.67
CA LYS A 372 -19.01 -42.86 -124.43
C LYS A 372 -19.57 -41.82 -125.39
N ALA A 373 -19.81 -40.60 -124.91
CA ALA A 373 -20.33 -39.51 -125.73
C ALA A 373 -19.39 -39.15 -126.90
N ARG A 374 -18.07 -39.15 -126.68
CA ARG A 374 -17.07 -38.92 -127.74
C ARG A 374 -17.12 -40.01 -128.81
N LYS A 375 -17.27 -41.28 -128.41
CA LYS A 375 -17.38 -42.40 -129.35
C LYS A 375 -18.66 -42.32 -130.18
N GLU A 376 -19.79 -41.98 -129.55
CA GLU A 376 -21.07 -41.76 -130.25
C GLU A 376 -20.97 -40.60 -131.23
N LEU A 377 -20.36 -39.47 -130.83
CA LEU A 377 -20.12 -38.32 -131.70
C LEU A 377 -19.28 -38.72 -132.93
N GLN A 378 -18.20 -39.48 -132.74
CA GLN A 378 -17.37 -39.97 -133.84
C GLN A 378 -18.17 -40.83 -134.83
N ALA A 379 -19.01 -41.74 -134.32
CA ALA A 379 -19.85 -42.59 -135.16
C ALA A 379 -20.89 -41.77 -135.95
N LEU A 380 -21.53 -40.80 -135.31
CA LEU A 380 -22.52 -39.91 -135.94
C LEU A 380 -21.87 -38.99 -136.98
N ASN A 381 -20.64 -38.55 -136.71
CA ASN A 381 -19.84 -37.75 -137.64
C ASN A 381 -19.51 -38.52 -138.92
N HIS A 382 -19.06 -39.78 -138.80
CA HIS A 382 -18.80 -40.64 -139.97
C HIS A 382 -20.08 -40.89 -140.79
N GLN A 383 -21.21 -41.17 -140.13
CA GLN A 383 -22.50 -41.35 -140.83
C GLN A 383 -22.94 -40.09 -141.60
N MET A 384 -22.65 -38.89 -141.07
CA MET A 384 -22.94 -37.64 -141.78
C MET A 384 -22.00 -37.43 -142.97
N GLU A 385 -20.70 -37.69 -142.82
CA GLU A 385 -19.73 -37.61 -143.91
C GLU A 385 -20.10 -38.58 -145.06
N ASP A 386 -20.49 -39.81 -144.76
CA ASP A 386 -20.96 -40.81 -145.75
C ASP A 386 -22.22 -40.33 -146.49
N ARG A 387 -23.15 -39.69 -145.77
CA ARG A 387 -24.38 -39.11 -146.36
C ARG A 387 -24.06 -37.93 -147.27
N LEU A 388 -23.11 -37.07 -146.89
CA LEU A 388 -22.63 -35.96 -147.73
C LEU A 388 -21.94 -36.49 -148.99
N ASP A 389 -21.06 -37.49 -148.87
CA ASP A 389 -20.39 -38.14 -150.01
C ASP A 389 -21.39 -38.79 -150.97
N SER A 390 -22.46 -39.39 -150.43
CA SER A 390 -23.53 -39.99 -151.23
C SER A 390 -24.39 -38.95 -151.94
N ARG A 391 -24.70 -37.82 -151.29
CA ARG A 391 -25.62 -36.79 -151.82
C ARG A 391 -24.98 -35.90 -152.90
N TYR A 392 -23.68 -35.66 -152.82
CA TYR A 392 -22.94 -34.78 -153.74
C TYR A 392 -22.05 -35.57 -154.74
N ARG A 393 -22.30 -36.88 -154.88
CA ARG A 393 -21.57 -37.76 -155.79
C ARG A 393 -21.62 -37.24 -157.25
N GLY A 394 -20.45 -36.99 -157.84
CA GLY A 394 -20.30 -36.58 -159.24
C GLY A 394 -20.24 -35.06 -159.48
N LEU A 395 -20.26 -34.24 -158.43
CA LEU A 395 -20.10 -32.78 -158.49
C LEU A 395 -18.72 -32.37 -157.91
N PRO A 396 -17.77 -31.88 -158.74
CA PRO A 396 -16.44 -31.50 -158.28
C PRO A 396 -16.49 -30.32 -157.29
N GLY A 397 -15.81 -30.40 -156.16
CA GLY A 397 -15.67 -29.30 -155.20
C GLY A 397 -16.84 -29.09 -154.23
N SER A 398 -18.05 -29.58 -154.54
CA SER A 398 -19.23 -29.38 -153.68
C SER A 398 -19.25 -30.30 -152.46
N VAL A 399 -18.67 -31.50 -152.57
CA VAL A 399 -18.54 -32.44 -151.45
C VAL A 399 -17.59 -31.87 -150.40
N GLU A 400 -16.43 -31.36 -150.81
CA GLU A 400 -15.45 -30.76 -149.90
C GLU A 400 -16.02 -29.51 -149.20
N LEU A 401 -16.77 -28.67 -149.91
CA LEU A 401 -17.37 -27.46 -149.35
C LEU A 401 -18.52 -27.76 -148.38
N ALA A 402 -19.31 -28.82 -148.63
CA ALA A 402 -20.34 -29.27 -147.70
C ALA A 402 -19.75 -29.89 -146.43
N LYS A 403 -18.66 -30.67 -146.55
CA LYS A 403 -17.91 -31.20 -145.40
C LYS A 403 -17.27 -30.09 -144.57
N SER A 404 -16.66 -29.08 -145.21
CA SER A 404 -16.07 -27.94 -144.48
C SER A 404 -17.12 -27.11 -143.76
N LEU A 405 -18.27 -26.85 -144.39
CA LEU A 405 -19.39 -26.14 -143.74
C LEU A 405 -19.94 -26.94 -142.55
N TYR A 406 -20.18 -28.24 -142.71
CA TYR A 406 -20.63 -29.11 -141.61
C TYR A 406 -19.61 -29.16 -140.45
N HIS A 407 -18.31 -29.26 -140.75
CA HIS A 407 -17.26 -29.23 -139.74
C HIS A 407 -17.24 -27.88 -139.00
N CYS A 408 -17.32 -26.76 -139.72
CA CYS A 408 -17.41 -25.43 -139.13
C CYS A 408 -18.68 -25.26 -138.26
N GLU A 409 -19.83 -25.78 -138.67
CA GLU A 409 -21.07 -25.74 -137.88
C GLU A 409 -20.97 -26.62 -136.62
N LEU A 410 -20.35 -27.80 -136.72
CA LEU A 410 -20.09 -28.69 -135.59
C LEU A 410 -19.11 -28.04 -134.59
N GLU A 411 -18.04 -27.43 -135.08
CA GLU A 411 -17.08 -26.67 -134.26
C GLU A 411 -17.72 -25.45 -133.61
N LEU A 412 -18.60 -24.74 -134.31
CA LEU A 412 -19.36 -23.61 -133.76
C LEU A 412 -20.33 -24.08 -132.66
N ALA A 413 -21.02 -25.20 -132.86
CA ALA A 413 -21.90 -25.79 -131.85
C ALA A 413 -21.11 -26.27 -130.63
N ALA A 414 -19.97 -26.92 -130.83
CA ALA A 414 -19.05 -27.34 -129.76
C ALA A 414 -18.51 -26.13 -128.98
N SER A 415 -18.13 -25.05 -129.67
CA SER A 415 -17.65 -23.81 -129.06
C SER A 415 -18.75 -23.08 -128.26
N LYS A 416 -20.00 -23.09 -128.75
CA LYS A 416 -21.14 -22.54 -128.00
C LYS A 416 -21.44 -23.36 -126.74
N ALA A 417 -21.43 -24.69 -126.84
CA ALA A 417 -21.65 -25.58 -125.71
C ALA A 417 -20.53 -25.47 -124.66
N SER A 418 -19.26 -25.41 -125.09
CA SER A 418 -18.11 -25.23 -124.20
C SER A 418 -18.15 -23.89 -123.49
N LEU A 419 -18.51 -22.80 -124.19
CA LEU A 419 -18.68 -21.48 -123.59
C LEU A 419 -19.82 -21.47 -122.55
N SER A 420 -20.95 -22.12 -122.84
CA SER A 420 -22.05 -22.27 -121.88
C SER A 420 -21.59 -23.03 -120.63
N TYR A 421 -20.88 -24.13 -120.80
CA TYR A 421 -20.35 -24.95 -119.69
C TYR A 421 -19.31 -24.18 -118.86
N ILE A 422 -18.38 -23.47 -119.50
CA ILE A 422 -17.37 -22.68 -118.79
C ILE A 422 -18.05 -21.57 -117.99
N LYS A 423 -19.08 -20.92 -118.53
CA LYS A 423 -19.85 -19.91 -117.78
C LYS A 423 -20.54 -20.49 -116.54
N THR A 424 -21.20 -21.65 -116.66
CA THR A 424 -21.83 -22.29 -115.50
C THR A 424 -20.79 -22.76 -114.48
N ALA A 425 -19.67 -23.34 -114.94
CA ALA A 425 -18.59 -23.79 -114.07
C ALA A 425 -17.93 -22.62 -113.31
N ILE A 426 -17.77 -21.46 -113.94
CA ILE A 426 -17.27 -20.24 -113.28
C ILE A 426 -18.24 -19.81 -112.17
N GLN A 427 -19.55 -19.79 -112.44
CA GLN A 427 -20.56 -19.43 -111.44
C GLN A 427 -20.56 -20.41 -110.25
N ASP A 428 -20.49 -21.71 -110.50
CA ASP A 428 -20.42 -22.73 -109.44
C ASP A 428 -19.13 -22.60 -108.61
N LEU A 429 -18.00 -22.30 -109.25
CA LEU A 429 -16.73 -22.06 -108.56
C LEU A 429 -16.74 -20.76 -107.75
N GLU A 430 -17.39 -19.71 -108.23
CA GLU A 430 -17.56 -18.46 -107.49
C GLU A 430 -18.46 -18.65 -106.26
N GLN A 431 -19.56 -19.40 -106.40
CA GLN A 431 -20.44 -19.73 -105.29
C GLN A 431 -19.70 -20.56 -104.23
N THR A 432 -19.03 -21.64 -104.63
CA THR A 432 -18.26 -22.48 -103.69
C THR A 432 -17.11 -21.72 -103.04
N ARG A 433 -16.45 -20.80 -103.75
CA ARG A 433 -15.45 -19.89 -103.16
C ARG A 433 -16.08 -19.00 -102.09
N HIS A 434 -17.25 -18.42 -102.36
CA HIS A 434 -17.94 -17.55 -101.40
C HIS A 434 -18.34 -18.32 -100.14
N GLU A 435 -18.93 -19.51 -100.29
CA GLU A 435 -19.30 -20.40 -99.18
C GLU A 435 -18.07 -20.78 -98.33
N ARG A 436 -16.95 -21.11 -98.98
CA ARG A 436 -15.68 -21.45 -98.30
C ARG A 436 -15.10 -20.27 -97.53
N LEU A 437 -15.18 -19.04 -98.07
CA LEU A 437 -14.71 -17.84 -97.39
C LEU A 437 -15.53 -17.55 -96.13
N LEU A 438 -16.85 -17.62 -96.22
CA LEU A 438 -17.74 -17.44 -95.05
C LEU A 438 -17.47 -18.50 -93.96
N ALA A 439 -17.24 -19.76 -94.36
CA ALA A 439 -16.88 -20.82 -93.42
C ALA A 439 -15.54 -20.54 -92.73
N LEU A 440 -14.55 -20.02 -93.46
CA LEU A 440 -13.25 -19.65 -92.90
C LEU A 440 -13.36 -18.49 -91.91
N GLU A 441 -14.10 -17.43 -92.25
CA GLU A 441 -14.36 -16.31 -91.33
C GLU A 441 -15.06 -16.77 -90.05
N THR A 442 -16.04 -17.68 -90.19
CA THR A 442 -16.75 -18.25 -89.04
C THR A 442 -15.81 -19.05 -88.13
N ILE A 443 -14.91 -19.86 -88.71
CA ILE A 443 -13.92 -20.64 -87.96
C ILE A 443 -12.91 -19.71 -87.26
N GLN A 444 -12.42 -18.68 -87.93
CA GLN A 444 -11.52 -17.69 -87.33
C GLN A 444 -12.17 -16.96 -86.17
N HIS A 445 -13.43 -16.53 -86.32
CA HIS A 445 -14.16 -15.89 -85.24
C HIS A 445 -14.36 -16.81 -84.03
N LYS A 446 -14.67 -18.10 -84.26
CA LYS A 446 -14.74 -19.11 -83.19
C LYS A 446 -13.39 -19.31 -82.49
N HIS A 447 -12.29 -19.36 -83.25
CA HIS A 447 -10.95 -19.51 -82.70
C HIS A 447 -10.57 -18.34 -81.78
N ASN A 448 -10.79 -17.10 -82.23
CA ASN A 448 -10.51 -15.91 -81.43
C ASN A 448 -11.32 -15.90 -80.12
N LYS A 449 -12.61 -16.27 -80.17
CA LYS A 449 -13.46 -16.40 -78.98
C LYS A 449 -12.92 -17.42 -77.97
N ILE A 450 -12.38 -18.54 -78.44
CA ILE A 450 -11.77 -19.55 -77.57
C ILE A 450 -10.50 -18.99 -76.92
N GLU A 451 -9.65 -18.29 -77.68
CA GLU A 451 -8.43 -17.67 -77.15
C GLU A 451 -8.74 -16.62 -76.07
N ASP A 452 -9.75 -15.78 -76.30
CA ASP A 452 -10.19 -14.78 -75.31
C ASP A 452 -10.76 -15.44 -74.05
N PHE A 453 -11.53 -16.53 -74.21
CA PHE A 453 -12.03 -17.31 -73.08
C PHE A 453 -10.89 -17.93 -72.27
N GLU A 454 -9.86 -18.48 -72.92
CA GLU A 454 -8.69 -19.00 -72.22
C GLU A 454 -7.93 -17.92 -71.45
N LYS A 455 -7.73 -16.74 -72.03
CA LYS A 455 -7.11 -15.59 -71.35
C LYS A 455 -7.91 -15.18 -70.13
N LEU A 456 -9.24 -15.05 -70.28
CA LEU A 456 -10.14 -14.71 -69.18
C LEU A 456 -10.12 -15.77 -68.08
N ALA A 457 -10.16 -17.05 -68.43
CA ALA A 457 -10.10 -18.16 -67.49
C ALA A 457 -8.79 -18.17 -66.70
N LYS A 458 -7.64 -17.96 -67.36
CA LYS A 458 -6.33 -17.83 -66.70
C LYS A 458 -6.29 -16.64 -65.73
N SER A 459 -6.81 -15.49 -66.14
CA SER A 459 -6.89 -14.29 -65.28
C SER A 459 -7.77 -14.54 -64.04
N LYS A 460 -8.97 -15.08 -64.23
CA LYS A 460 -9.89 -15.42 -63.12
C LYS A 460 -9.27 -16.47 -62.18
N GLN A 461 -8.60 -17.49 -62.71
CA GLN A 461 -7.93 -18.50 -61.90
C GLN A 461 -6.81 -17.91 -61.03
N SER A 462 -6.05 -16.95 -61.56
CA SER A 462 -5.02 -16.21 -60.80
C SER A 462 -5.62 -15.43 -59.63
N ILE A 463 -6.73 -14.73 -59.87
CA ILE A 463 -7.45 -13.98 -58.83
C ILE A 463 -7.97 -14.93 -57.74
N ILE A 464 -8.58 -16.06 -58.13
CA ILE A 464 -9.07 -17.07 -57.19
C ILE A 464 -7.92 -17.60 -56.32
N GLN A 465 -6.77 -17.92 -56.92
CA GLN A 465 -5.58 -18.37 -56.18
C GLN A 465 -5.08 -17.32 -55.19
N ALA A 466 -5.03 -16.04 -55.59
CA ALA A 466 -4.65 -14.95 -54.71
C ALA A 466 -5.62 -14.78 -53.53
N LEU A 467 -6.93 -14.81 -53.80
CA LEU A 467 -7.97 -14.72 -52.77
C LEU A 467 -7.91 -15.88 -51.78
N VAL A 468 -7.73 -17.12 -52.25
CA VAL A 468 -7.58 -18.30 -51.38
C VAL A 468 -6.36 -18.13 -50.47
N LYS A 469 -5.22 -17.67 -51.02
CA LYS A 469 -4.00 -17.43 -50.24
C LYS A 469 -4.18 -16.33 -49.19
N GLN A 470 -4.82 -15.22 -49.54
CA GLN A 470 -5.11 -14.14 -48.61
C GLN A 470 -6.09 -14.57 -47.51
N ASN A 471 -7.14 -15.32 -47.86
CA ASN A 471 -8.11 -15.83 -46.90
C ASN A 471 -7.47 -16.79 -45.89
N PHE A 472 -6.63 -17.71 -46.37
CA PHE A 472 -5.86 -18.60 -45.48
C PHE A 472 -4.93 -17.82 -44.53
N ALA A 473 -4.26 -16.77 -45.03
CA ALA A 473 -3.42 -15.90 -44.21
C ALA A 473 -4.24 -15.11 -43.17
N ALA A 474 -5.43 -14.62 -43.54
CA ALA A 474 -6.33 -13.92 -42.64
C ALA A 474 -6.82 -14.82 -41.51
N MET A 475 -7.23 -16.05 -41.82
CA MET A 475 -7.60 -17.07 -40.82
C MET A 475 -6.47 -17.31 -39.82
N THR A 476 -5.25 -17.52 -40.31
CA THR A 476 -4.07 -17.74 -39.47
C THR A 476 -3.78 -16.53 -38.56
N ARG A 477 -3.93 -15.31 -39.08
CA ARG A 477 -3.74 -14.06 -38.31
C ARG A 477 -4.79 -13.91 -37.20
N LEU A 478 -6.05 -14.26 -37.49
CA LEU A 478 -7.17 -14.14 -36.56
C LEU A 478 -7.03 -15.16 -35.41
N GLU A 479 -6.61 -16.40 -35.72
CA GLU A 479 -6.26 -17.41 -34.72
C GLU A 479 -5.13 -16.92 -33.80
N LYS A 480 -4.09 -16.32 -34.37
CA LYS A 480 -2.95 -15.75 -33.62
C LYS A 480 -3.41 -14.63 -32.69
N GLN A 481 -4.21 -13.68 -33.18
CA GLN A 481 -4.73 -12.57 -32.37
C GLN A 481 -5.63 -13.05 -31.23
N LYS A 482 -6.46 -14.08 -31.47
CA LYS A 482 -7.27 -14.71 -30.42
C LYS A 482 -6.40 -15.30 -29.31
N LEU A 483 -5.33 -16.01 -29.67
CA LEU A 483 -4.37 -16.57 -28.71
C LEU A 483 -3.64 -15.47 -27.93
N GLU A 484 -3.21 -14.40 -28.59
CA GLU A 484 -2.57 -13.25 -27.95
C GLU A 484 -3.51 -12.56 -26.94
N LEU A 485 -4.79 -12.38 -27.29
CA LEU A 485 -5.79 -11.79 -26.39
C LEU A 485 -6.07 -12.68 -25.17
N LEU A 486 -6.22 -13.99 -25.37
CA LEU A 486 -6.39 -14.95 -24.28
C LEU A 486 -5.17 -14.94 -23.36
N HIS A 487 -3.97 -14.91 -23.93
CA HIS A 487 -2.74 -14.84 -23.15
C HIS A 487 -2.63 -13.53 -22.38
N TYR A 488 -3.05 -12.40 -22.96
CA TYR A 488 -3.15 -11.12 -22.27
C TYR A 488 -4.14 -11.20 -21.09
N MET A 489 -5.34 -11.73 -21.29
CA MET A 489 -6.33 -11.90 -20.22
C MET A 489 -5.81 -12.81 -19.09
N GLN A 490 -5.19 -13.94 -19.44
CA GLN A 490 -4.58 -14.86 -18.49
C GLN A 490 -3.50 -14.14 -17.66
N ASN A 491 -2.57 -13.45 -18.33
CA ASN A 491 -1.38 -12.87 -17.70
C ASN A 491 -1.64 -11.54 -16.98
N LYS A 492 -2.60 -10.73 -17.43
CA LYS A 492 -2.85 -9.38 -16.86
C LYS A 492 -4.06 -9.33 -15.94
N VAL A 493 -5.12 -10.07 -16.25
CA VAL A 493 -6.35 -10.02 -15.45
C VAL A 493 -6.38 -11.17 -14.45
N CYS A 494 -6.20 -12.41 -14.90
CA CYS A 494 -6.37 -13.58 -14.04
C CYS A 494 -5.25 -13.73 -13.00
N THR A 495 -4.00 -13.40 -13.35
CA THR A 495 -2.87 -13.39 -12.40
C THR A 495 -3.10 -12.49 -11.18
N HIS A 496 -3.87 -11.41 -11.35
CA HIS A 496 -4.13 -10.45 -10.28
C HIS A 496 -5.38 -10.83 -9.47
N GLN A 497 -6.22 -11.76 -9.94
CA GLN A 497 -7.45 -12.18 -9.27
C GLN A 497 -7.18 -12.70 -7.85
N ALA A 498 -6.22 -13.63 -7.72
CA ALA A 498 -5.86 -14.19 -6.42
C ALA A 498 -5.28 -13.13 -5.48
N HIS A 499 -4.45 -12.22 -6.01
CA HIS A 499 -3.89 -11.12 -5.24
C HIS A 499 -4.96 -10.13 -4.76
N VAL A 500 -5.88 -9.72 -5.63
CA VAL A 500 -7.00 -8.84 -5.28
C VAL A 500 -7.92 -9.50 -4.25
N ALA A 501 -8.21 -10.79 -4.39
CA ALA A 501 -8.98 -11.55 -3.40
C ALA A 501 -8.26 -11.61 -2.04
N ALA A 502 -6.97 -11.92 -2.02
CA ALA A 502 -6.17 -11.93 -0.80
C ALA A 502 -6.09 -10.53 -0.15
N MET A 503 -5.95 -9.47 -0.97
CA MET A 503 -5.93 -8.10 -0.49
C MET A 503 -7.29 -7.69 0.10
N ALA A 504 -8.39 -8.10 -0.50
CA ALA A 504 -9.74 -7.87 0.04
C ALA A 504 -9.93 -8.56 1.41
N ILE A 505 -9.51 -9.83 1.53
CA ILE A 505 -9.54 -10.57 2.82
C ILE A 505 -8.68 -9.87 3.87
N ARG A 506 -7.47 -9.41 3.51
CA ARG A 506 -6.58 -8.68 4.40
C ARG A 506 -7.20 -7.37 4.87
N LEU A 507 -7.79 -6.60 3.96
CA LEU A 507 -8.44 -5.32 4.27
C LEU A 507 -9.64 -5.51 5.20
N GLN A 508 -10.38 -6.62 5.08
CA GLN A 508 -11.55 -6.91 5.92
C GLN A 508 -11.20 -6.98 7.42
N LYS A 509 -9.99 -7.43 7.78
CA LYS A 509 -9.52 -7.55 9.17
C LYS A 509 -8.43 -6.53 9.54
N ALA A 510 -8.08 -5.62 8.63
CA ALA A 510 -6.96 -4.70 8.84
C ALA A 510 -7.22 -3.77 10.03
N VAL A 511 -8.41 -3.17 10.09
CA VAL A 511 -8.76 -2.18 11.13
C VAL A 511 -8.72 -2.81 12.53
N SER A 512 -9.27 -4.02 12.73
CA SER A 512 -9.22 -4.70 14.03
C SER A 512 -7.79 -5.05 14.42
N CYS A 513 -7.01 -5.59 13.49
CA CYS A 513 -5.62 -5.95 13.73
C CYS A 513 -4.74 -4.73 14.04
N ASP A 514 -5.00 -3.59 13.41
CA ASP A 514 -4.27 -2.35 13.67
C ASP A 514 -4.66 -1.77 15.03
N VAL A 515 -5.93 -1.80 15.42
CA VAL A 515 -6.39 -1.40 16.76
C VAL A 515 -5.74 -2.27 17.85
N ASP A 516 -5.69 -3.59 17.66
CA ASP A 516 -5.04 -4.52 18.60
C ASP A 516 -3.55 -4.20 18.76
N LYS A 517 -2.86 -3.86 17.67
CA LYS A 517 -1.45 -3.44 17.71
C LYS A 517 -1.27 -2.08 18.41
N PHE A 518 -2.13 -1.10 18.14
CA PHE A 518 -2.10 0.19 18.85
C PHE A 518 -2.36 0.03 20.35
N ALA A 519 -3.17 -0.95 20.74
CA ALA A 519 -3.41 -1.28 22.15
C ALA A 519 -2.17 -1.93 22.80
N ALA A 520 -1.45 -2.80 22.07
CA ALA A 520 -0.29 -3.52 22.60
C ALA A 520 1.00 -2.68 22.69
N VAL A 521 1.12 -1.56 21.98
CA VAL A 521 2.36 -0.75 21.94
C VAL A 521 2.43 0.23 23.11
N PRO A 522 3.52 0.22 23.92
CA PRO A 522 3.74 1.22 24.96
C PRO A 522 4.02 2.60 24.35
N MET A 523 3.22 3.62 24.69
CA MET A 523 3.38 4.97 24.13
C MET A 523 4.72 5.62 24.51
N THR A 524 5.27 5.26 25.67
CA THR A 524 6.58 5.74 26.17
C THR A 524 7.73 5.35 25.23
N ARG A 525 7.58 4.24 24.49
CA ARG A 525 8.58 3.74 23.53
C ARG A 525 8.53 4.42 22.17
N LEU A 526 7.48 5.18 21.85
CA LEU A 526 7.36 5.86 20.56
C LEU A 526 8.13 7.18 20.51
N LEU A 527 8.39 7.80 21.68
CA LEU A 527 9.17 9.04 21.80
C LEU A 527 10.67 8.72 21.77
N HIS A 528 11.36 9.22 20.74
CA HIS A 528 12.78 9.01 20.55
C HIS A 528 13.55 10.33 20.58
N LEU A 529 14.73 10.31 21.21
CA LEU A 529 15.73 11.36 21.11
C LEU A 529 16.86 10.88 20.20
N SER A 530 17.27 11.73 19.27
CA SER A 530 18.43 11.45 18.41
C SER A 530 19.68 11.94 19.12
N MET A 531 20.62 11.03 19.40
CA MET A 531 21.93 11.40 19.92
C MET A 531 22.83 11.95 18.81
N GLU A 532 23.88 12.68 19.18
CA GLU A 532 24.90 13.19 18.24
C GLU A 532 25.61 12.05 17.48
N SER A 533 25.63 10.84 18.03
CA SER A 533 26.10 9.61 17.39
C SER A 533 25.18 9.07 16.29
N GLY A 534 24.03 9.71 16.04
CA GLY A 534 23.01 9.27 15.07
C GLY A 534 22.09 8.16 15.58
N GLN A 535 22.31 7.63 16.79
CA GLN A 535 21.46 6.62 17.40
C GLN A 535 20.17 7.25 17.96
N ARG A 536 19.02 6.63 17.66
CA ARG A 536 17.74 6.99 18.28
C ARG A 536 17.52 6.12 19.51
N ILE A 537 17.39 6.77 20.66
CA ILE A 537 17.14 6.09 21.93
C ILE A 537 15.74 6.49 22.41
N PRO A 538 14.90 5.52 22.85
CA PRO A 538 13.64 5.82 23.50
C PRO A 538 13.85 6.74 24.70
N MET A 539 13.03 7.78 24.84
CA MET A 539 13.15 8.77 25.92
C MET A 539 13.00 8.12 27.31
N ASP A 540 12.20 7.05 27.41
CA ASP A 540 12.02 6.26 28.63
C ASP A 540 13.32 5.59 29.13
N ASP A 541 14.18 5.15 28.22
CA ASP A 541 15.48 4.54 28.57
C ASP A 541 16.49 5.59 29.10
N LEU A 542 16.22 6.88 28.89
CA LEU A 542 17.01 8.01 29.36
C LEU A 542 16.48 8.63 30.67
N SER A 543 15.38 8.11 31.22
CA SER A 543 14.79 8.61 32.47
C SER A 543 15.68 8.36 33.68
N ILE A 544 15.80 9.37 34.55
CA ILE A 544 16.45 9.28 35.86
C ILE A 544 15.55 8.62 36.92
N TYR A 545 14.23 8.56 36.70
CA TYR A 545 13.25 7.92 37.60
C TYR A 545 13.05 6.44 37.22
N ARG A 546 14.11 5.63 37.38
CA ARG A 546 14.15 4.25 36.84
C ARG A 546 13.29 3.23 37.57
N LEU A 547 12.85 3.56 38.79
CA LEU A 547 11.98 2.72 39.63
C LEU A 547 10.49 3.05 39.47
N GLU A 548 10.15 4.20 38.86
CA GLU A 548 8.78 4.48 38.45
C GLU A 548 8.46 3.73 37.16
N ASP A 549 7.33 3.02 37.14
CA ASP A 549 6.80 2.30 35.98
C ASP A 549 7.61 1.07 35.52
N LEU A 550 8.05 0.24 36.47
CA LEU A 550 8.71 -1.04 36.18
C LEU A 550 7.84 -2.02 35.36
N GLN A 551 6.51 -1.86 35.35
CA GLN A 551 5.60 -2.76 34.63
C GLN A 551 5.69 -2.62 33.10
N SER A 552 6.08 -1.45 32.60
CA SER A 552 6.23 -1.20 31.15
C SER A 552 7.60 -1.63 30.61
N ARG A 553 8.50 -2.11 31.49
CA ARG A 553 9.90 -2.44 31.20
C ARG A 553 10.14 -3.94 31.20
N SER A 554 10.98 -4.41 30.28
CA SER A 554 11.43 -5.80 30.25
C SER A 554 12.19 -6.14 31.54
N GLY A 555 11.69 -7.12 32.32
CA GLY A 555 12.29 -7.55 33.58
C GLY A 555 11.96 -6.68 34.80
N GLY A 556 11.05 -5.71 34.69
CA GLY A 556 10.69 -4.86 35.83
C GLY A 556 9.73 -5.49 36.84
N GLU A 557 8.92 -6.49 36.45
CA GLU A 557 8.09 -7.26 37.40
C GLU A 557 8.92 -7.98 38.48
N PRO A 558 10.00 -8.74 38.15
CA PRO A 558 10.92 -9.28 39.14
C PRO A 558 11.53 -8.23 40.09
N ILE A 559 11.88 -7.04 39.55
CA ILE A 559 12.47 -5.96 40.35
C ILE A 559 11.43 -5.39 41.31
N GLY A 560 10.19 -5.19 40.86
CA GLY A 560 9.07 -4.75 41.71
C GLY A 560 8.84 -5.71 42.88
N GLN A 561 8.81 -7.02 42.63
CA GLN A 561 8.64 -8.03 43.69
C GLN A 561 9.78 -8.01 44.73
N ILE A 562 11.00 -7.68 44.31
CA ILE A 562 12.15 -7.56 45.23
C ILE A 562 12.00 -6.30 46.09
N LEU A 563 11.61 -5.18 45.50
CA LEU A 563 11.39 -3.92 46.24
C LEU A 563 10.25 -4.06 47.26
N ASP A 564 9.16 -4.73 46.88
CA ASP A 564 8.03 -5.01 47.78
C ASP A 564 8.46 -5.89 48.96
N LYS A 565 9.28 -6.93 48.71
CA LYS A 565 9.80 -7.80 49.78
C LYS A 565 10.78 -7.10 50.72
N LEU A 566 11.45 -6.06 50.24
CA LEU A 566 12.39 -5.26 51.03
C LEU A 566 11.69 -4.10 51.77
N ASP A 567 10.38 -3.93 51.62
CA ASP A 567 9.64 -2.74 52.07
C ASP A 567 10.33 -1.43 51.62
N PHE A 568 10.92 -1.45 50.41
CA PHE A 568 11.70 -0.33 49.91
C PHE A 568 10.77 0.81 49.47
N PRO A 569 10.91 2.03 50.00
CA PRO A 569 10.00 3.11 49.64
C PRO A 569 10.16 3.56 48.19
N SER A 570 9.07 3.65 47.44
CA SER A 570 9.06 4.01 46.01
C SER A 570 9.62 5.40 45.69
N TYR A 571 9.65 6.30 46.67
CA TYR A 571 10.22 7.64 46.54
C TYR A 571 11.75 7.70 46.73
N LYS A 572 12.37 6.61 47.21
CA LYS A 572 13.82 6.56 47.37
C LYS A 572 14.48 6.22 46.04
N ALA A 573 15.61 6.87 45.79
CA ALA A 573 16.39 6.64 44.59
C ALA A 573 17.00 5.22 44.60
N PRO A 574 17.16 4.56 43.43
CA PRO A 574 17.70 3.20 43.36
C PRO A 574 19.10 3.05 43.99
N GLU A 575 19.87 4.12 44.14
CA GLU A 575 21.15 4.13 44.84
C GLU A 575 21.03 3.81 46.35
N GLU A 576 19.87 4.11 46.96
CA GLU A 576 19.59 3.85 48.39
C GLU A 576 19.15 2.40 48.65
N LEU A 577 19.01 1.58 47.61
CA LEU A 577 18.58 0.19 47.77
C LEU A 577 19.63 -0.62 48.53
N LEU A 578 20.91 -0.43 48.21
CA LEU A 578 21.99 -1.18 48.85
C LEU A 578 22.14 -0.80 50.33
N SER A 579 22.08 0.49 50.66
CA SER A 579 22.13 0.96 52.05
C SER A 579 20.96 0.38 52.86
N ALA A 580 19.74 0.46 52.34
CA ALA A 580 18.55 -0.11 53.00
C ALA A 580 18.66 -1.63 53.21
N THR A 581 19.17 -2.38 52.23
CA THR A 581 19.36 -3.84 52.38
C THR A 581 20.40 -4.21 53.44
N VAL A 582 21.46 -3.40 53.57
CA VAL A 582 22.49 -3.59 54.59
C VAL A 582 21.95 -3.29 55.99
N GLU A 583 21.17 -2.21 56.14
CA GLU A 583 20.50 -1.87 57.40
C GLU A 583 19.53 -2.98 57.84
N LEU A 584 18.73 -3.52 56.90
CA LEU A 584 17.83 -4.64 57.16
C LEU A 584 18.60 -5.88 57.60
N ARG A 585 19.72 -6.20 56.95
CA ARG A 585 20.59 -7.32 57.33
C ARG A 585 21.14 -7.14 58.75
N ASN A 586 21.62 -5.95 59.09
CA ASN A 586 22.16 -5.68 60.42
C ASN A 586 21.06 -5.87 61.49
N LEU A 587 19.85 -5.37 61.23
CA LEU A 587 18.69 -5.59 62.11
C LEU A 587 18.36 -7.08 62.26
N MET A 588 18.44 -7.86 61.17
CA MET A 588 18.25 -9.31 61.22
C MET A 588 19.34 -10.02 62.03
N GLU A 589 20.60 -9.60 61.92
CA GLU A 589 21.71 -10.14 62.72
C GLU A 589 21.54 -9.78 64.21
N ASP A 590 21.21 -8.54 64.54
CA ASP A 590 20.95 -8.09 65.92
C ASP A 590 19.78 -8.85 66.55
N THR A 591 18.69 -9.04 65.81
CA THR A 591 17.54 -9.82 66.28
C THR A 591 17.87 -11.31 66.41
N ALA A 592 18.67 -11.89 65.51
CA ALA A 592 19.13 -13.26 65.63
C ALA A 592 20.03 -13.47 66.86
N VAL A 593 20.92 -12.52 67.16
CA VAL A 593 21.75 -12.54 68.38
C VAL A 593 20.86 -12.48 69.62
N LEU A 594 19.84 -11.60 69.64
CA LEU A 594 18.91 -11.48 70.77
C LEU A 594 18.07 -12.75 70.98
N VAL A 595 17.64 -13.39 69.89
CA VAL A 595 16.88 -14.65 69.95
C VAL A 595 17.78 -15.78 70.46
N ASN A 596 19.01 -15.88 69.95
CA ASN A 596 19.97 -16.90 70.38
C ASN A 596 20.36 -16.73 71.85
N SER A 597 20.57 -15.49 72.33
CA SER A 597 20.87 -15.26 73.75
C SER A 597 19.70 -15.67 74.64
N ARG A 598 18.46 -15.29 74.27
CA ARG A 598 17.27 -15.74 75.01
C ARG A 598 17.08 -17.23 74.98
N GLN A 599 17.40 -17.88 73.87
CA GLN A 599 17.30 -19.34 73.75
C GLN A 599 18.34 -20.04 74.63
N GLN A 600 19.54 -19.46 74.75
CA GLN A 600 20.59 -19.93 75.65
C GLN A 600 20.20 -19.74 77.12
N ASP A 601 19.64 -18.59 77.49
CA ASP A 601 19.14 -18.31 78.85
C ASP A 601 18.05 -19.32 79.27
N ILE A 602 17.16 -19.68 78.34
CA ILE A 602 16.11 -20.69 78.57
C ILE A 602 16.71 -22.10 78.77
N ILE A 603 17.77 -22.43 78.03
CA ILE A 603 18.47 -23.73 78.16
C ILE A 603 19.19 -23.81 79.51
N GLU A 604 19.89 -22.74 79.91
CA GLU A 604 20.61 -22.67 81.19
C GLU A 604 19.68 -22.73 82.42
N GLN A 605 18.44 -22.24 82.31
CA GLN A 605 17.44 -22.37 83.37
C GLN A 605 16.95 -23.81 83.60
N ASN A 606 17.10 -24.72 82.62
CA ASN A 606 16.61 -26.09 82.73
C ASN A 606 17.61 -27.06 83.38
N GLU A 607 18.92 -26.73 83.45
CA GLU A 607 19.94 -27.72 83.83
C GLU A 607 20.42 -27.68 85.30
N THR A 608 20.11 -26.68 86.14
CA THR A 608 20.53 -26.75 87.57
C THR A 608 19.52 -26.22 88.58
N SER A 609 18.90 -27.17 89.30
CA SER A 609 18.07 -26.93 90.49
C SER A 609 18.94 -26.62 91.73
N SER A 610 18.98 -25.35 92.13
CA SER A 610 19.18 -24.95 93.54
C SER A 610 18.61 -23.55 93.75
N ALA A 611 17.63 -23.41 94.65
CA ALA A 611 16.96 -22.14 94.93
C ALA A 611 17.94 -21.00 95.29
N ASP A 612 19.08 -21.34 95.89
CA ASP A 612 20.15 -20.38 96.22
C ASP A 612 20.84 -19.77 94.98
N ARG A 613 21.03 -20.53 93.89
CA ARG A 613 21.56 -19.96 92.65
C ARG A 613 20.54 -19.08 91.95
N ILE A 614 19.24 -19.42 92.02
CA ILE A 614 18.17 -18.58 91.47
C ILE A 614 18.08 -17.26 92.25
N VAL A 615 18.18 -17.30 93.58
CA VAL A 615 18.18 -16.08 94.40
C VAL A 615 19.46 -15.27 94.20
N SER A 616 20.63 -15.91 94.08
CA SER A 616 21.86 -15.18 93.77
C SER A 616 21.80 -14.57 92.38
N HIS A 617 21.33 -15.31 91.36
CA HIS A 617 21.14 -14.82 90.01
C HIS A 617 20.09 -13.70 89.94
N LEU A 618 18.97 -13.80 90.66
CA LEU A 618 17.96 -12.73 90.74
C LEU A 618 18.53 -11.47 91.41
N ASN A 619 19.40 -11.62 92.41
CA ASN A 619 20.07 -10.48 93.04
C ASN A 619 21.16 -9.88 92.15
N THR A 620 21.91 -10.71 91.42
CA THR A 620 22.88 -10.27 90.41
C THR A 620 22.16 -9.56 89.26
N LEU A 621 21.10 -10.16 88.72
CA LEU A 621 20.24 -9.60 87.68
C LEU A 621 19.59 -8.31 88.16
N ARG A 622 19.11 -8.24 89.41
CA ARG A 622 18.58 -6.98 89.98
C ARG A 622 19.67 -5.91 90.05
N HIS A 623 20.91 -6.28 90.36
CA HIS A 623 22.02 -5.34 90.38
C HIS A 623 22.45 -4.90 88.97
N GLU A 624 22.50 -5.83 88.02
CA GLU A 624 22.81 -5.58 86.61
C GLU A 624 21.71 -4.76 85.94
N VAL A 625 20.43 -5.09 86.15
CA VAL A 625 19.28 -4.29 85.69
C VAL A 625 19.33 -2.91 86.31
N SER A 626 19.65 -2.77 87.60
CA SER A 626 19.74 -1.44 88.21
C SER A 626 20.98 -0.66 87.75
N GLN A 627 22.09 -1.32 87.40
CA GLN A 627 23.24 -0.68 86.77
C GLN A 627 22.93 -0.27 85.33
N GLN A 628 22.29 -1.14 84.55
CA GLN A 628 21.89 -0.89 83.18
C GLN A 628 20.84 0.21 83.13
N ASP A 629 19.83 0.18 84.00
CA ASP A 629 18.84 1.25 84.13
C ASP A 629 19.50 2.58 84.46
N ASN A 630 20.47 2.61 85.38
CA ASN A 630 21.21 3.84 85.65
C ASN A 630 22.11 4.27 84.47
N HIS A 631 22.69 3.34 83.73
CA HIS A 631 23.49 3.64 82.55
C HIS A 631 22.63 4.21 81.43
N GLU A 632 21.53 3.53 81.09
CA GLU A 632 20.52 3.97 80.14
C GLU A 632 19.89 5.28 80.57
N LEU A 633 19.57 5.48 81.86
CA LEU A 633 19.01 6.74 82.34
C LEU A 633 20.03 7.88 82.22
N ASN A 634 21.31 7.64 82.49
CA ASN A 634 22.35 8.66 82.31
C ASN A 634 22.69 8.93 80.83
N HIS A 635 22.49 7.96 79.94
CA HIS A 635 22.80 8.09 78.52
C HIS A 635 21.59 8.60 77.72
N VAL A 636 20.43 7.99 77.89
CA VAL A 636 19.19 8.28 77.17
C VAL A 636 18.55 9.58 77.65
N LEU A 637 18.59 9.92 78.95
CA LEU A 637 17.99 11.16 79.45
C LEU A 637 18.55 12.42 78.78
N PRO A 638 19.88 12.62 78.64
CA PRO A 638 20.39 13.78 77.91
C PRO A 638 20.01 13.77 76.41
N HIS A 639 19.94 12.60 75.77
CA HIS A 639 19.47 12.52 74.37
C HIS A 639 17.97 12.81 74.22
N VAL A 640 17.15 12.40 75.19
CA VAL A 640 15.72 12.73 75.24
C VAL A 640 15.52 14.22 75.55
N GLN A 641 16.34 14.81 76.42
CA GLN A 641 16.31 16.25 76.69
C GLN A 641 16.75 17.06 75.47
N ASP A 642 17.81 16.65 74.77
CA ASP A 642 18.24 17.27 73.51
C ASP A 642 17.20 17.08 72.39
N GLY A 643 16.64 15.87 72.27
CA GLY A 643 15.55 15.55 71.34
C GLY A 643 14.29 16.37 71.62
N LEU A 644 13.92 16.54 72.89
CA LEU A 644 12.82 17.40 73.31
C LEU A 644 13.13 18.86 72.96
N GLY A 645 14.34 19.35 73.23
CA GLY A 645 14.76 20.70 72.85
C GLY A 645 14.70 20.94 71.34
N LYS A 646 15.14 19.96 70.54
CA LYS A 646 15.02 19.97 69.08
C LYS A 646 13.56 19.93 68.63
N ALA A 647 12.74 19.08 69.23
CA ALA A 647 11.31 18.97 68.93
C ALA A 647 10.55 20.25 69.28
N THR A 648 10.81 20.88 70.42
CA THR A 648 10.21 22.17 70.80
C THR A 648 10.64 23.27 69.83
N LYS A 649 11.91 23.27 69.39
CA LYS A 649 12.42 24.22 68.39
C LYS A 649 11.87 23.94 66.98
N ALA A 650 11.61 22.69 66.63
CA ALA A 650 10.95 22.32 65.39
C ALA A 650 9.47 22.71 65.43
N LEU A 651 8.79 22.50 66.56
CA LEU A 651 7.39 22.91 66.75
C LEU A 651 7.24 24.43 66.62
N SER A 652 8.14 25.22 67.20
CA SER A 652 8.11 26.69 67.05
C SER A 652 8.35 27.11 65.60
N LYS A 653 9.23 26.42 64.85
CA LYS A 653 9.38 26.62 63.41
C LYS A 653 8.15 26.19 62.62
N CYS A 654 7.50 25.08 62.97
CA CYS A 654 6.27 24.64 62.32
C CYS A 654 5.12 25.62 62.57
N ILE A 655 5.04 26.23 63.75
CA ILE A 655 4.11 27.33 64.02
C ILE A 655 4.44 28.52 63.11
N ALA A 656 5.71 28.92 63.00
CA ALA A 656 6.11 30.00 62.10
C ALA A 656 5.85 29.71 60.61
N VAL A 657 6.01 28.46 60.18
CA VAL A 657 5.70 28.00 58.80
C VAL A 657 4.19 27.95 58.59
N LYS A 658 3.41 27.49 59.57
CA LYS A 658 1.94 27.53 59.54
C LYS A 658 1.44 28.97 59.43
N ASP A 659 2.01 29.88 60.21
CA ASP A 659 1.69 31.30 60.13
C ASP A 659 2.06 31.88 58.76
N SER A 660 3.22 31.51 58.22
CA SER A 660 3.65 31.91 56.87
C SER A 660 2.75 31.32 55.76
N ALA A 661 2.31 30.08 55.91
CA ALA A 661 1.40 29.41 54.98
C ALA A 661 -0.01 30.00 55.06
N ASN A 662 -0.48 30.36 56.25
CA ASN A 662 -1.74 31.08 56.43
C ASN A 662 -1.67 32.48 55.81
N VAL A 663 -0.57 33.21 56.01
CA VAL A 663 -0.34 34.52 55.34
C VAL A 663 -0.31 34.35 53.82
N TRP A 664 0.32 33.29 53.32
CA TRP A 664 0.32 32.98 51.89
C TRP A 664 -1.07 32.64 51.34
N TRP A 665 -1.87 31.90 52.11
CA TRP A 665 -3.23 31.49 51.73
C TRP A 665 -4.22 32.67 51.74
N GLU A 666 -4.09 33.56 52.72
CA GLU A 666 -4.91 34.78 52.79
C GLU A 666 -4.51 35.82 51.75
N GLN A 667 -3.20 35.97 51.44
CA GLN A 667 -2.68 36.98 50.50
C GLN A 667 -1.49 36.48 49.66
N PRO A 668 -1.74 35.64 48.63
CA PRO A 668 -0.67 35.11 47.78
C PRO A 668 0.09 36.24 47.06
N ALA A 669 1.44 36.17 47.09
CA ALA A 669 2.34 37.01 46.28
C ALA A 669 2.44 38.53 46.58
N GLN A 670 1.82 39.06 47.64
CA GLN A 670 1.86 40.50 47.94
C GLN A 670 3.27 41.07 48.17
N TYR A 671 4.20 40.25 48.67
CA TYR A 671 5.57 40.67 49.00
C TYR A 671 6.67 40.02 48.16
N VAL A 672 6.30 39.05 47.32
CA VAL A 672 7.28 38.15 46.68
C VAL A 672 7.51 38.49 45.20
N VAL A 673 6.65 39.28 44.56
CA VAL A 673 6.78 39.58 43.12
C VAL A 673 6.71 41.09 42.79
N PRO A 674 7.63 41.94 43.32
CA PRO A 674 7.64 43.39 43.01
C PRO A 674 7.90 43.73 41.54
N TRP A 675 8.41 42.77 40.76
CA TRP A 675 8.80 42.94 39.36
C TRP A 675 7.68 42.64 38.35
N VAL A 676 6.59 41.97 38.77
CA VAL A 676 5.41 41.78 37.90
C VAL A 676 4.56 43.03 37.99
N LYS A 677 4.56 43.80 36.91
CA LYS A 677 3.82 45.06 36.78
C LYS A 677 2.70 44.89 35.77
N VAL A 678 1.51 45.38 36.12
CA VAL A 678 0.39 45.52 35.19
C VAL A 678 0.11 47.01 35.09
N SER A 679 0.24 47.57 33.89
CA SER A 679 0.16 49.02 33.65
C SER A 679 1.18 49.83 34.49
N ASP A 680 2.44 49.38 34.48
CA ASP A 680 3.58 49.96 35.21
C ASP A 680 3.47 50.02 36.74
N MET A 681 2.41 49.46 37.33
CA MET A 681 2.19 49.40 38.78
C MET A 681 2.25 47.97 39.29
N ASN A 682 2.85 47.80 40.47
CA ASN A 682 2.80 46.53 41.20
C ASN A 682 1.52 46.44 42.04
N THR A 683 1.21 45.23 42.54
CA THR A 683 -0.03 44.95 43.27
C THR A 683 -0.23 45.85 44.49
N ARG A 684 0.86 46.24 45.18
CA ARG A 684 0.82 47.14 46.33
C ARG A 684 0.42 48.57 45.94
N GLN A 685 0.99 49.09 44.85
CA GLN A 685 0.64 50.39 44.29
C GLN A 685 -0.82 50.42 43.81
N TRP A 686 -1.30 49.31 43.23
CA TRP A 686 -2.71 49.19 42.82
C TRP A 686 -3.66 49.20 44.02
N LEU A 687 -3.29 48.53 45.13
CA LEU A 687 -4.06 48.50 46.37
C LEU A 687 -4.13 49.88 47.05
N ASP A 688 -3.01 50.61 47.07
CA ASP A 688 -2.95 51.98 47.58
C ASP A 688 -3.79 52.93 46.71
N GLN A 689 -3.73 52.80 45.39
CA GLN A 689 -4.55 53.61 44.48
C GLN A 689 -6.05 53.25 44.57
N TRP A 690 -6.38 51.97 44.75
CA TRP A 690 -7.75 51.52 44.99
C TRP A 690 -8.30 52.07 46.30
N THR A 691 -7.53 52.02 47.40
CA THR A 691 -7.97 52.57 48.69
C THR A 691 -8.12 54.08 48.62
N LEU A 692 -7.27 54.80 47.88
CA LEU A 692 -7.35 56.24 47.66
C LEU A 692 -8.58 56.61 46.80
N ASN A 693 -8.89 55.82 45.79
CA ASN A 693 -10.10 55.98 44.97
C ASN A 693 -11.37 55.62 45.74
N ALA A 694 -11.37 54.55 46.53
CA ALA A 694 -12.49 54.13 47.36
C ALA A 694 -12.78 55.14 48.48
N THR A 695 -11.74 55.73 49.07
CA THR A 695 -11.90 56.83 50.04
C THR A 695 -12.40 58.11 49.38
N ARG A 696 -11.90 58.47 48.19
CA ARG A 696 -12.49 59.57 47.38
C ARG A 696 -13.96 59.32 47.02
N LEU A 697 -14.31 58.09 46.65
CA LEU A 697 -15.67 57.72 46.27
C LEU A 697 -16.61 57.75 47.49
N ARG A 698 -16.13 57.33 48.67
CA ARG A 698 -16.84 57.54 49.95
C ARG A 698 -16.98 59.02 50.31
N GLN A 699 -15.96 59.84 50.08
CA GLN A 699 -16.04 61.28 50.33
C GLN A 699 -17.03 61.97 49.38
N LEU A 700 -17.09 61.56 48.11
CA LEU A 700 -18.07 62.04 47.14
C LEU A 700 -19.50 61.56 47.45
N GLN A 701 -19.67 60.34 47.97
CA GLN A 701 -20.95 59.82 48.45
C GLN A 701 -21.43 60.50 49.75
N MET A 702 -20.53 61.13 50.51
CA MET A 702 -20.87 61.90 51.73
C MET A 702 -21.08 63.39 51.44
N GLN A 703 -20.88 63.85 50.19
CA GLN A 703 -21.06 65.23 49.73
C GLN A 703 -22.31 65.43 48.84
N HIS A 704 -23.08 64.36 48.62
CA HIS A 704 -24.48 64.39 48.19
C HIS A 704 -25.35 63.87 49.33
#